data_AF-A0A839GHG3-F1
#
_entry.id   AF-A0A839GHG3-F1
#
_cell.length_a   1.000
_cell.length_b   1.000
_cell.length_c   1.000
_cell.angle_alpha   90.00
_cell.angle_beta   90.00
_cell.angle_gamma   90.00
#
_symmetry.space_group_name_H-M   'P 1'
#
loop_
_entity.id
_entity.type
_entity.pdbx_description
1 polymer ?
#
loop_
_entity_poly.entity_id
_entity_poly.type
_entity_poly.pdbx_seq_one_letter_code
_entity_poly.pdbx_strand_id
1 'polypeptide(L)'
;MKILLSFIRWSFGLFFSLVSIAGFASGDTGMALFILTIGLLLIPPIWKAIRSMGSKPNKDPIQSHNPHSAINGINKSSRRDLKATIENTNPVNHSGKAHRIIVRDVSQTGNTSLGKEKDKGLYGSKENSMVYPAQDDSIIDVTGLDVRIDFSKEPQPKERFQELSHNTAKEGFKGRVPFWSHQYVYQYSELYGASLEQRKFYQYFKESFLAGTYLDLNGNTNYAFILLFDLLDNDYERHRNLAILENHLAALALHYPKTGNYSTSFLITKMKQAGDHLGVERLQRDTYQSSWYDEQWKLGNRYKKKLNLTDAEAATLNNLWSPGNNFCAIEFCMEQVLRLFLAVMKGMEAEYSLEGSSVRAELDAVSDAIARKHFRYRKGSSNYRYSLESTNSELYNNLFKHCENAVREHYGHKRKLSTETPYHALPEVATLYRERIATRLDRILPACTPLISPPDEDTEIELNSRNTSRWKGQFEALTATFKGPDGKQFVEDMKRLGTLNQKNPSLENIFFEASKFIAATDREAALTLYVHYLYYDLQSTTFNHKPLTKTLQKGLFKTEQQLSDFEAIIAALIKEKDLEKAVQSVSSLSAPKRKRIQLDSSLIQEVQKQHSSTVELLNEVLQDEEDPTFQTENLGSGQEEISFERMAPQEKAKESLFLETLALSETQGGLLQLFLNSDFSISSDEVESFARQNGSMRNQLIDSINEICYDHLDDVLIEEDGEAYTIYEANFQQLIKQ
;
A
#
# COMPACT_ATOMS: atom_id res chain seq x y z
N MET A 1 -37.08 -27.70 -3.20
CA MET A 1 -35.63 -27.45 -3.38
C MET A 1 -35.25 -25.97 -3.34
N LYS A 2 -35.76 -25.08 -4.21
CA LYS A 2 -35.39 -23.64 -4.23
C LYS A 2 -35.67 -22.89 -2.92
N ILE A 3 -36.79 -23.18 -2.24
CA ILE A 3 -37.14 -22.58 -0.94
C ILE A 3 -36.17 -23.03 0.16
N LEU A 4 -35.81 -24.32 0.16
CA LEU A 4 -34.86 -24.90 1.12
C LEU A 4 -33.46 -24.31 0.93
N LEU A 5 -32.97 -24.20 -0.32
CA LEU A 5 -31.69 -23.53 -0.60
C LEU A 5 -31.71 -22.06 -0.16
N SER A 6 -32.82 -21.35 -0.39
CA SER A 6 -32.94 -19.95 0.04
C SER A 6 -32.92 -19.81 1.56
N PHE A 7 -33.54 -20.74 2.29
CA PHE A 7 -33.53 -20.76 3.76
C PHE A 7 -32.14 -21.08 4.32
N ILE A 8 -31.46 -22.05 3.73
CA ILE A 8 -30.07 -22.40 4.07
C ILE A 8 -29.16 -21.19 3.87
N ARG A 9 -29.22 -20.55 2.71
CA ARG A 9 -28.41 -19.36 2.40
C ARG A 9 -28.66 -18.20 3.37
N TRP A 10 -29.91 -17.99 3.76
CA TRP A 10 -30.28 -16.97 4.74
C TRP A 10 -29.75 -17.28 6.14
N SER A 11 -29.84 -18.55 6.55
CA SER A 11 -29.36 -19.03 7.86
C SER A 11 -27.83 -18.89 7.98
N PHE A 12 -27.08 -19.27 6.94
CA PHE A 12 -25.63 -19.10 6.91
C PHE A 12 -25.21 -17.62 6.87
N GLY A 13 -25.87 -16.80 6.06
CA GLY A 13 -25.58 -15.36 6.01
C GLY A 13 -25.80 -14.66 7.36
N LEU A 14 -26.87 -15.02 8.07
CA LEU A 14 -27.15 -14.50 9.41
C LEU A 14 -26.13 -15.01 10.45
N PHE A 15 -25.78 -16.29 10.37
CA PHE A 15 -24.77 -16.91 11.25
C PHE A 15 -23.41 -16.24 11.11
N PHE A 16 -22.88 -16.06 9.90
CA PHE A 16 -21.60 -15.38 9.67
C PHE A 16 -21.64 -13.91 10.11
N SER A 17 -22.78 -13.23 9.91
CA SER A 17 -22.94 -11.86 10.40
C SER A 17 -22.86 -11.80 11.94
N LEU A 18 -23.43 -12.77 12.67
CA LEU A 18 -23.33 -12.84 14.13
C LEU A 18 -21.92 -13.22 14.61
N VAL A 19 -21.23 -14.14 13.93
CA VAL A 19 -19.84 -14.52 14.25
C VAL A 19 -18.89 -13.34 14.10
N SER A 20 -19.12 -12.45 13.12
CA SER A 20 -18.30 -11.24 12.96
C SER A 20 -18.33 -10.32 14.19
N ILE A 21 -19.45 -10.27 14.92
CA ILE A 21 -19.59 -9.46 16.14
C ILE A 21 -18.67 -9.98 17.24
N ALA A 22 -18.51 -11.30 17.35
CA ALA A 22 -17.56 -11.91 18.29
C ALA A 22 -16.09 -11.59 17.90
N GLY A 23 -15.77 -11.54 16.60
CA GLY A 23 -14.45 -11.11 16.11
C GLY A 23 -14.14 -9.65 16.44
N PHE A 24 -15.13 -8.75 16.34
CA PHE A 24 -14.97 -7.36 16.79
C PHE A 24 -14.77 -7.26 18.31
N ALA A 25 -15.43 -8.13 19.09
CA ALA A 25 -15.28 -8.17 20.54
C ALA A 25 -13.92 -8.72 21.01
N SER A 26 -13.28 -9.60 20.22
CA SER A 26 -11.95 -10.16 20.53
C SER A 26 -10.79 -9.28 20.08
N GLY A 27 -11.05 -8.18 19.38
CA GLY A 27 -10.03 -7.25 18.89
C GLY A 27 -9.38 -7.65 17.55
N ASP A 28 -9.79 -8.76 16.94
CA ASP A 28 -9.34 -9.16 15.60
C ASP A 28 -10.26 -8.56 14.53
N THR A 29 -10.04 -7.28 14.25
CA THR A 29 -10.83 -6.51 13.29
C THR A 29 -10.67 -7.01 11.85
N GLY A 30 -9.54 -7.65 11.52
CA GLY A 30 -9.26 -8.16 10.18
C GLY A 30 -10.14 -9.35 9.84
N MET A 31 -10.13 -10.37 10.71
CA MET A 31 -10.98 -11.55 10.54
C MET A 31 -12.47 -11.21 10.68
N ALA A 32 -12.82 -10.28 11.58
CA ALA A 32 -14.21 -9.83 11.73
C ALA A 32 -14.77 -9.20 10.45
N LEU A 33 -14.00 -8.34 9.77
CA LEU A 33 -14.41 -7.73 8.50
C LEU A 33 -14.53 -8.76 7.37
N PHE A 34 -13.60 -9.72 7.29
CA PHE A 34 -13.66 -10.80 6.31
C PHE A 34 -14.93 -11.64 6.47
N ILE A 35 -15.22 -12.09 7.69
CA ILE A 35 -16.41 -12.89 8.02
C ILE A 35 -17.71 -12.11 7.77
N LEU A 36 -17.74 -10.82 8.11
CA LEU A 36 -18.88 -9.94 7.82
C LEU A 36 -19.15 -9.84 6.31
N THR A 37 -18.09 -9.76 5.50
CA THR A 37 -18.19 -9.67 4.04
C THR A 37 -18.82 -10.94 3.46
N ILE A 38 -18.42 -12.12 3.94
CA ILE A 38 -19.03 -13.41 3.56
C ILE A 38 -20.51 -13.45 3.96
N GLY A 39 -20.83 -13.01 5.19
CA GLY A 39 -22.21 -12.94 5.68
C GLY A 39 -23.11 -12.09 4.80
N LEU A 40 -22.65 -10.90 4.39
CA LEU A 40 -23.38 -9.99 3.52
C LEU A 40 -23.55 -10.52 2.08
N LEU A 41 -22.60 -11.32 1.58
CA LEU A 41 -22.66 -11.92 0.24
C LEU A 41 -23.70 -13.06 0.15
N LEU A 42 -23.90 -13.77 1.26
CA LEU A 42 -24.90 -14.84 1.39
C LEU A 42 -26.33 -14.32 1.60
N ILE A 43 -26.50 -13.12 2.17
CA ILE A 43 -27.82 -12.50 2.34
C ILE A 43 -28.29 -11.91 0.99
N PRO A 44 -29.43 -12.34 0.42
CA PRO A 44 -29.97 -11.72 -0.79
C PRO A 44 -30.26 -10.23 -0.58
N PRO A 45 -30.10 -9.36 -1.60
CA PRO A 45 -30.31 -7.93 -1.47
C PRO A 45 -31.75 -7.61 -1.01
N ILE A 46 -31.86 -7.15 0.25
CA ILE A 46 -33.11 -6.87 0.97
C ILE A 46 -33.96 -5.81 0.25
N TRP A 47 -33.34 -4.95 -0.57
CA TRP A 47 -34.03 -3.91 -1.34
C TRP A 47 -35.11 -4.44 -2.32
N LYS A 48 -35.00 -5.69 -2.81
CA LYS A 48 -36.06 -6.29 -3.64
C LYS A 48 -37.32 -6.64 -2.83
N ALA A 49 -37.18 -7.02 -1.56
CA ALA A 49 -38.31 -7.33 -0.68
C ALA A 49 -38.97 -6.07 -0.10
N ILE A 50 -38.19 -5.01 0.12
CA ILE A 50 -38.70 -3.72 0.59
C ILE A 50 -39.52 -3.03 -0.52
N ARG A 51 -39.11 -3.17 -1.79
CA ARG A 51 -39.83 -2.55 -2.93
C ARG A 51 -41.14 -3.26 -3.29
N SER A 52 -41.34 -4.52 -2.88
CA SER A 52 -42.60 -5.26 -3.13
C SER A 52 -43.65 -5.07 -2.04
N MET A 53 -43.30 -4.52 -0.87
CA MET A 53 -44.26 -4.20 0.19
C MET A 53 -44.92 -2.82 0.04
N GLY A 54 -44.42 -1.97 -0.87
CA GLY A 54 -44.92 -0.61 -1.08
C GLY A 54 -45.49 -0.36 -2.47
N SER A 55 -46.69 -0.87 -2.76
CA SER A 55 -47.76 -0.22 -3.56
C SER A 55 -48.66 -1.25 -4.23
N LYS A 56 -49.93 -1.31 -3.83
CA LYS A 56 -51.01 -1.80 -4.70
C LYS A 56 -51.39 -0.65 -5.65
N PRO A 57 -51.49 -0.86 -6.98
CA PRO A 57 -51.96 0.18 -7.88
C PRO A 57 -53.49 0.24 -7.81
N ASN A 58 -54.01 1.42 -7.46
CA ASN A 58 -55.42 1.73 -7.65
C ASN A 58 -55.64 2.04 -9.14
N LYS A 59 -56.57 1.33 -9.78
CA LYS A 59 -57.03 1.62 -11.12
C LYS A 59 -58.10 2.69 -11.02
N ASP A 60 -57.90 3.82 -11.71
CA ASP A 60 -58.86 4.35 -12.69
C ASP A 60 -58.28 5.58 -13.41
N PRO A 61 -58.71 5.86 -14.66
CA PRO A 61 -58.01 6.73 -15.59
C PRO A 61 -58.55 8.16 -15.57
N ILE A 62 -57.76 9.17 -15.98
CA ILE A 62 -58.15 10.31 -16.85
C ILE A 62 -57.01 11.35 -16.97
N GLN A 63 -56.63 11.55 -18.24
CA GLN A 63 -56.20 12.78 -18.96
C GLN A 63 -55.03 13.65 -18.46
N SER A 64 -53.98 13.66 -19.28
CA SER A 64 -52.96 14.70 -19.34
C SER A 64 -53.39 15.81 -20.30
N HIS A 65 -53.55 17.03 -19.77
CA HIS A 65 -53.60 18.25 -20.57
C HIS A 65 -52.22 18.90 -20.59
N ASN A 66 -51.73 19.11 -21.81
CA ASN A 66 -50.55 19.86 -22.16
C ASN A 66 -50.98 21.30 -22.50
N PRO A 67 -50.35 22.35 -21.96
CA PRO A 67 -50.43 23.66 -22.61
C PRO A 67 -49.06 24.33 -22.68
N HIS A 68 -48.52 24.45 -23.89
CA HIS A 68 -48.31 25.74 -24.58
C HIS A 68 -47.23 25.63 -25.64
N SER A 69 -47.68 25.35 -26.87
CA SER A 69 -47.11 25.89 -28.09
C SER A 69 -47.93 27.12 -28.51
N ALA A 70 -47.23 28.15 -29.00
CA ALA A 70 -47.67 29.28 -29.82
C ALA A 70 -47.46 30.65 -29.17
N ILE A 71 -46.43 31.36 -29.64
CA ILE A 71 -46.59 32.65 -30.36
C ILE A 71 -45.37 32.77 -31.28
N ASN A 72 -45.63 32.80 -32.58
CA ASN A 72 -44.73 33.22 -33.64
C ASN A 72 -45.27 34.54 -34.19
N GLY A 73 -44.40 35.51 -34.48
CA GLY A 73 -44.69 36.50 -35.51
C GLY A 73 -44.14 37.92 -35.33
N ILE A 74 -43.12 38.22 -36.15
CA ILE A 74 -42.86 39.52 -36.82
C ILE A 74 -42.08 40.58 -36.00
N ASN A 75 -40.77 40.77 -36.28
CA ASN A 75 -40.30 41.77 -37.26
C ASN A 75 -38.79 41.68 -37.57
N LYS A 76 -38.44 41.94 -38.84
CA LYS A 76 -37.08 42.07 -39.38
C LYS A 76 -36.55 43.50 -39.17
N SER A 77 -35.25 43.66 -38.88
CA SER A 77 -34.30 44.48 -39.69
C SER A 77 -33.03 44.84 -38.90
N SER A 78 -31.94 45.06 -39.65
CA SER A 78 -30.68 45.71 -39.26
C SER A 78 -29.68 44.94 -38.39
N ARG A 79 -28.69 44.30 -39.03
CA ARG A 79 -27.41 44.97 -39.37
C ARG A 79 -26.48 44.02 -40.13
N ARG A 80 -26.09 44.52 -41.30
CA ARG A 80 -24.92 44.10 -42.07
C ARG A 80 -23.64 44.70 -41.46
N ASP A 81 -22.54 44.01 -41.74
CA ASP A 81 -21.15 44.48 -41.89
C ASP A 81 -20.44 45.10 -40.67
N LEU A 82 -19.38 44.44 -40.21
CA LEU A 82 -18.02 44.92 -40.47
C LEU A 82 -17.00 43.81 -40.18
N LYS A 83 -16.30 43.38 -41.22
CA LYS A 83 -15.12 42.52 -41.19
C LYS A 83 -14.01 43.29 -41.92
N ALA A 84 -12.81 43.26 -41.35
CA ALA A 84 -11.51 43.57 -41.93
C ALA A 84 -11.20 45.03 -42.31
N THR A 85 -10.20 45.61 -41.63
CA THR A 85 -9.07 46.27 -42.32
C THR A 85 -7.83 46.07 -41.45
N ILE A 86 -6.90 45.27 -41.97
CA ILE A 86 -5.50 45.18 -41.58
C ILE A 86 -4.76 45.95 -42.68
N GLU A 87 -4.00 46.99 -42.33
CA GLU A 87 -2.77 47.34 -43.05
C GLU A 87 -1.92 48.35 -42.26
N ASN A 88 -0.69 47.90 -41.98
CA ASN A 88 0.59 48.62 -41.96
C ASN A 88 0.64 50.13 -41.64
N THR A 89 1.42 50.48 -40.62
CA THR A 89 2.54 51.43 -40.76
C THR A 89 3.59 51.18 -39.67
N ASN A 90 4.85 51.28 -40.09
CA ASN A 90 6.08 50.95 -39.38
C ASN A 90 6.61 52.16 -38.55
N PRO A 91 7.77 52.07 -37.86
CA PRO A 91 8.00 52.62 -36.52
C PRO A 91 8.70 53.98 -36.49
N VAL A 92 8.64 54.65 -35.32
CA VAL A 92 9.52 55.78 -34.99
C VAL A 92 10.18 55.58 -33.62
N ASN A 93 11.51 55.65 -33.65
CA ASN A 93 12.43 55.73 -32.53
C ASN A 93 12.25 57.00 -31.68
N HIS A 94 12.40 56.88 -30.36
CA HIS A 94 13.13 57.82 -29.50
C HIS A 94 13.51 57.08 -28.20
N SER A 95 14.78 56.76 -27.97
CA SER A 95 15.77 57.63 -27.30
C SER A 95 15.44 57.95 -25.83
N GLY A 96 16.01 57.14 -24.94
CA GLY A 96 16.83 57.57 -23.80
C GLY A 96 16.22 58.50 -22.74
N LYS A 97 16.20 58.01 -21.49
CA LYS A 97 16.76 58.73 -20.33
C LYS A 97 16.92 57.82 -19.13
N ALA A 98 18.19 57.61 -18.77
CA ALA A 98 18.60 57.09 -17.48
C ALA A 98 18.27 58.10 -16.37
N HIS A 99 17.83 57.61 -15.20
CA HIS A 99 17.98 58.32 -13.93
C HIS A 99 18.63 57.38 -12.92
N ARG A 100 19.84 57.76 -12.56
CA ARG A 100 20.68 57.31 -11.45
C ARG A 100 20.48 58.36 -10.35
N ILE A 101 20.17 57.98 -9.11
CA ILE A 101 20.44 58.74 -7.86
C ILE A 101 20.23 57.75 -6.70
N ILE A 102 21.31 57.22 -6.12
CA ILE A 102 22.02 57.62 -4.89
C ILE A 102 21.52 56.86 -3.65
N VAL A 103 22.45 56.04 -3.17
CA VAL A 103 22.58 55.41 -1.86
C VAL A 103 22.61 56.47 -0.75
N ARG A 104 21.92 56.20 0.36
CA ARG A 104 22.28 56.76 1.67
C ARG A 104 22.28 55.66 2.71
N ASP A 105 23.49 55.35 3.17
CA ASP A 105 23.78 54.74 4.46
C ASP A 105 23.25 55.60 5.60
N VAL A 106 22.67 54.95 6.61
CA VAL A 106 22.73 55.42 8.00
C VAL A 106 23.01 54.20 8.87
N SER A 107 24.20 54.20 9.45
CA SER A 107 24.60 53.36 10.57
C SER A 107 24.15 54.00 11.89
N GLN A 108 23.82 53.18 12.88
CA GLN A 108 24.40 53.18 14.25
C GLN A 108 23.42 52.70 15.33
N THR A 109 23.88 51.63 16.02
CA THR A 109 23.93 51.40 17.48
C THR A 109 22.67 51.36 18.34
N GLY A 110 22.60 50.34 19.22
CA GLY A 110 21.90 50.46 20.49
C GLY A 110 21.51 49.13 21.16
N ASN A 111 22.43 48.54 21.92
CA ASN A 111 22.16 47.50 22.92
C ASN A 111 21.15 47.97 23.98
N THR A 112 20.27 47.09 24.46
CA THR A 112 20.06 46.88 25.91
C THR A 112 19.31 45.59 26.20
N SER A 113 19.66 45.03 27.35
CA SER A 113 19.37 43.70 27.86
C SER A 113 18.37 43.76 29.04
N LEU A 114 17.98 42.57 29.48
CA LEU A 114 17.52 42.18 30.83
C LEU A 114 16.06 42.42 31.24
N GLY A 115 15.46 41.35 31.78
CA GLY A 115 14.26 41.42 32.62
C GLY A 115 13.48 40.10 32.72
N LYS A 116 14.00 39.12 33.48
CA LYS A 116 13.21 38.00 34.02
C LYS A 116 12.41 38.50 35.22
N GLU A 117 11.16 38.08 35.39
CA GLU A 117 10.63 37.82 36.74
C GLU A 117 9.46 36.82 36.73
N LYS A 118 9.47 35.95 37.75
CA LYS A 118 8.49 34.91 38.10
C LYS A 118 7.56 35.45 39.19
N ASP A 119 6.33 34.94 39.29
CA ASP A 119 5.83 34.10 40.42
C ASP A 119 4.28 34.13 40.56
N LYS A 120 3.72 32.93 40.83
CA LYS A 120 2.68 32.52 41.83
C LYS A 120 1.39 33.36 41.99
N GLY A 121 0.18 32.84 42.23
CA GLY A 121 -0.33 31.51 42.56
C GLY A 121 -1.65 31.62 43.38
N LEU A 122 -2.50 30.59 43.28
CA LEU A 122 -3.42 30.00 44.28
C LEU A 122 -4.77 30.63 44.75
N TYR A 123 -5.65 29.68 45.10
CA TYR A 123 -6.94 29.68 45.85
C TYR A 123 -8.21 30.13 45.10
N GLY A 124 -9.39 29.51 45.26
CA GLY A 124 -9.88 28.50 46.19
C GLY A 124 -11.42 28.51 46.19
N SER A 125 -12.03 27.36 46.46
CA SER A 125 -13.47 27.01 46.37
C SER A 125 -14.41 27.70 47.37
N LYS A 126 -15.74 27.64 47.10
CA LYS A 126 -16.79 27.30 48.09
C LYS A 126 -18.19 27.09 47.49
N GLU A 127 -18.85 26.06 48.02
CA GLU A 127 -20.25 25.64 47.80
C GLU A 127 -21.27 26.54 48.52
N ASN A 128 -22.53 26.57 48.05
CA ASN A 128 -23.68 26.27 48.92
C ASN A 128 -25.03 26.03 48.20
N SER A 129 -25.58 24.88 48.54
CA SER A 129 -26.96 24.34 48.59
C SER A 129 -28.17 25.30 48.75
N MET A 130 -29.32 24.91 48.13
CA MET A 130 -30.64 24.63 48.77
C MET A 130 -31.92 25.11 48.02
N VAL A 131 -32.77 24.11 47.71
CA VAL A 131 -34.24 23.98 47.95
C VAL A 131 -35.25 24.60 46.95
N TYR A 132 -36.11 23.71 46.41
CA TYR A 132 -37.37 23.98 45.71
C TYR A 132 -38.57 23.90 46.66
N PRO A 133 -39.71 24.49 46.26
CA PRO A 133 -40.97 23.77 46.36
C PRO A 133 -41.80 23.78 45.05
N ALA A 134 -42.69 22.79 44.97
CA ALA A 134 -43.58 22.44 43.86
C ALA A 134 -44.99 23.03 44.01
N GLN A 135 -45.72 23.17 42.90
CA GLN A 135 -47.17 22.89 42.71
C GLN A 135 -47.53 23.26 41.25
N ASP A 136 -48.04 22.36 40.40
CA ASP A 136 -49.29 21.56 40.37
C ASP A 136 -50.34 22.21 39.46
N ASP A 137 -50.94 21.33 38.67
CA ASP A 137 -51.67 21.51 37.43
C ASP A 137 -53.06 22.13 37.61
N SER A 138 -53.63 22.51 36.46
CA SER A 138 -55.07 22.54 36.11
C SER A 138 -55.60 23.92 35.77
N ILE A 139 -55.92 24.14 34.49
CA ILE A 139 -57.20 24.67 33.98
C ILE A 139 -57.14 24.59 32.45
N ILE A 140 -58.10 23.85 31.89
CA ILE A 140 -58.47 23.86 30.47
C ILE A 140 -59.74 24.70 30.39
N ASP A 141 -59.76 25.71 29.52
CA ASP A 141 -61.00 26.37 29.09
C ASP A 141 -61.14 26.25 27.57
N VAL A 142 -62.35 25.85 27.17
CA VAL A 142 -62.76 25.49 25.82
C VAL A 142 -63.92 26.41 25.46
N THR A 143 -63.64 27.46 24.68
CA THR A 143 -64.68 28.21 24.01
C THR A 143 -64.38 28.26 22.52
N GLY A 144 -65.04 27.36 21.78
CA GLY A 144 -65.13 27.42 20.34
C GLY A 144 -65.90 28.66 19.90
N LEU A 145 -65.23 29.52 19.13
CA LEU A 145 -65.86 30.53 18.30
C LEU A 145 -65.03 30.60 17.00
N ASP A 146 -65.62 30.07 15.92
CA ASP A 146 -65.16 30.29 14.56
C ASP A 146 -65.34 31.76 14.21
N VAL A 147 -64.24 32.47 13.97
CA VAL A 147 -64.25 33.78 13.30
C VAL A 147 -63.27 33.74 12.14
N ARG A 148 -63.83 33.93 10.94
CA ARG A 148 -63.11 34.19 9.69
C ARG A 148 -62.11 35.33 9.87
N ILE A 149 -60.84 35.06 9.62
CA ILE A 149 -59.80 36.11 9.56
C ILE A 149 -59.78 36.69 8.14
N ASP A 150 -60.06 37.98 8.07
CA ASP A 150 -59.86 38.86 6.92
C ASP A 150 -58.36 39.15 6.76
N PHE A 151 -57.77 38.79 5.61
CA PHE A 151 -56.35 38.94 5.32
C PHE A 151 -55.93 40.35 4.84
N SER A 152 -56.79 41.36 4.98
CA SER A 152 -56.49 42.70 4.44
C SER A 152 -55.80 43.68 5.40
N LYS A 153 -55.44 43.27 6.63
CA LYS A 153 -54.68 44.12 7.58
C LYS A 153 -53.70 43.34 8.46
N GLU A 154 -52.54 42.97 7.92
CA GLU A 154 -51.36 42.66 8.74
C GLU A 154 -50.47 43.90 8.90
N PRO A 155 -50.05 44.28 10.12
CA PRO A 155 -48.93 45.18 10.33
C PRO A 155 -47.60 44.45 10.05
N GLN A 156 -46.64 45.19 9.48
CA GLN A 156 -45.35 44.71 8.99
C GLN A 156 -44.55 43.90 10.05
N PRO A 157 -43.73 42.91 9.65
CA PRO A 157 -43.10 41.93 10.56
C PRO A 157 -41.98 42.47 11.47
N LYS A 158 -41.77 43.78 11.56
CA LYS A 158 -40.67 44.36 12.34
C LYS A 158 -41.02 44.54 13.82
N GLU A 159 -42.29 44.74 14.15
CA GLU A 159 -42.70 45.10 15.52
C GLU A 159 -42.79 43.87 16.46
N ARG A 160 -43.05 42.68 15.92
CA ARG A 160 -43.17 41.44 16.72
C ARG A 160 -41.84 40.86 17.22
N PHE A 161 -40.70 41.30 16.69
CA PHE A 161 -39.38 40.77 17.07
C PHE A 161 -38.76 41.46 18.29
N GLN A 162 -39.17 42.70 18.63
CA GLN A 162 -38.59 43.43 19.76
C GLN A 162 -39.09 42.95 21.12
N GLU A 163 -40.36 42.54 21.24
CA GLU A 163 -40.95 42.12 22.52
C GLU A 163 -40.42 40.78 23.07
N LEU A 164 -39.89 39.91 22.20
CA LEU A 164 -39.33 38.60 22.62
C LEU A 164 -37.89 38.68 23.15
N SER A 165 -37.16 39.78 22.89
CA SER A 165 -35.73 39.88 23.25
C SER A 165 -35.46 40.26 24.71
N HIS A 166 -36.45 40.78 25.44
CA HIS A 166 -36.22 41.35 26.77
C HIS A 166 -36.38 40.38 27.95
N ASN A 167 -36.95 39.18 27.75
CA ASN A 167 -37.30 38.27 28.86
C ASN A 167 -36.44 37.01 28.99
N THR A 168 -35.59 36.66 28.03
CA THR A 168 -34.80 35.41 28.04
C THR A 168 -33.42 35.52 28.66
N ALA A 169 -32.88 36.73 28.84
CA ALA A 169 -31.49 36.92 29.30
C ALA A 169 -31.24 36.62 30.79
N LYS A 170 -32.27 36.35 31.59
CA LYS A 170 -32.12 36.12 33.06
C LYS A 170 -32.27 34.67 33.52
N GLU A 171 -32.74 33.76 32.67
CA GLU A 171 -32.85 32.33 32.99
C GLU A 171 -32.06 31.52 31.98
N GLY A 172 -30.91 30.98 32.37
CA GLY A 172 -30.08 30.14 31.50
C GLY A 172 -30.87 28.96 30.90
N PHE A 173 -30.54 28.57 29.66
CA PHE A 173 -31.23 27.47 28.97
C PHE A 173 -31.00 26.14 29.69
N LYS A 174 -32.03 25.59 30.34
CA LYS A 174 -32.00 24.31 31.09
C LYS A 174 -32.34 23.07 30.23
N GLY A 175 -32.20 23.16 28.90
CA GLY A 175 -32.54 22.08 27.95
C GLY A 175 -31.33 21.46 27.25
N ARG A 176 -31.51 20.30 26.59
CA ARG A 176 -30.52 19.77 25.62
C ARG A 176 -30.55 20.61 24.35
N VAL A 177 -29.40 20.75 23.67
CA VAL A 177 -29.31 21.43 22.37
C VAL A 177 -30.30 20.77 21.40
N PRO A 178 -31.30 21.48 20.85
CA PRO A 178 -32.27 20.89 19.95
C PRO A 178 -31.57 20.41 18.69
N PHE A 179 -31.73 19.12 18.38
CA PHE A 179 -31.09 18.52 17.21
C PHE A 179 -31.56 19.23 15.93
N TRP A 180 -30.61 19.54 15.05
CA TRP A 180 -30.90 20.08 13.73
C TRP A 180 -30.24 19.18 12.69
N SER A 181 -31.06 18.47 11.93
CA SER A 181 -30.59 17.60 10.85
C SER A 181 -29.65 18.37 9.91
N HIS A 182 -28.53 17.75 9.56
CA HIS A 182 -27.54 18.38 8.70
C HIS A 182 -28.19 18.88 7.39
N GLN A 183 -27.99 20.15 7.09
CA GLN A 183 -28.37 20.79 5.84
C GLN A 183 -27.32 21.83 5.50
N TYR A 184 -27.15 22.12 4.21
CA TYR A 184 -26.25 23.19 3.78
C TYR A 184 -26.92 24.53 4.04
N VAL A 185 -26.31 25.31 4.94
CA VAL A 185 -26.75 26.67 5.26
C VAL A 185 -25.98 27.67 4.42
N TYR A 186 -26.69 28.48 3.64
CA TYR A 186 -26.12 29.50 2.76
C TYR A 186 -26.54 30.93 3.12
N GLN A 187 -27.52 31.10 4.00
CA GLN A 187 -28.05 32.42 4.39
C GLN A 187 -28.84 32.35 5.70
N TYR A 188 -28.98 33.50 6.38
CA TYR A 188 -29.72 33.59 7.65
C TYR A 188 -31.19 33.18 7.54
N SER A 189 -31.85 33.45 6.41
CA SER A 189 -33.29 33.17 6.23
C SER A 189 -33.64 31.68 6.32
N GLU A 190 -32.66 30.78 6.26
CA GLU A 190 -32.88 29.35 6.50
C GLU A 190 -33.32 29.04 7.94
N LEU A 191 -33.12 29.97 8.88
CA LEU A 191 -33.68 29.90 10.24
C LEU A 191 -35.23 29.90 10.23
N TYR A 192 -35.87 30.44 9.21
CA TYR A 192 -37.34 30.45 9.12
C TYR A 192 -37.93 29.04 8.94
N GLY A 193 -37.17 28.12 8.33
CA GLY A 193 -37.55 26.71 8.21
C GLY A 193 -37.34 25.89 9.50
N ALA A 194 -36.70 26.47 10.52
CA ALA A 194 -36.41 25.78 11.78
C ALA A 194 -37.64 25.65 12.68
N SER A 195 -37.63 24.67 13.58
CA SER A 195 -38.67 24.52 14.60
C SER A 195 -38.67 25.69 15.59
N LEU A 196 -39.79 25.88 16.31
CA LEU A 196 -39.88 26.92 17.34
C LEU A 196 -38.80 26.74 18.42
N GLU A 197 -38.49 25.50 18.79
CA GLU A 197 -37.47 25.15 19.77
C GLU A 197 -36.07 25.50 19.28
N GLN A 198 -35.75 25.16 18.02
CA GLN A 198 -34.47 25.50 17.38
C GLN A 198 -34.27 27.01 17.29
N ARG A 199 -35.33 27.78 16.95
CA ARG A 199 -35.25 29.25 16.90
C ARG A 199 -35.03 29.87 18.28
N LYS A 200 -35.71 29.38 19.31
CA LYS A 200 -35.51 29.84 20.70
C LYS A 200 -34.08 29.54 21.17
N PHE A 201 -33.59 28.33 20.91
CA PHE A 201 -32.22 27.96 21.22
C PHE A 201 -31.21 28.83 20.46
N TYR A 202 -31.44 29.09 19.17
CA TYR A 202 -30.58 29.96 18.37
C TYR A 202 -30.47 31.37 18.95
N GLN A 203 -31.58 31.96 19.41
CA GLN A 203 -31.55 33.28 20.05
C GLN A 203 -30.69 33.28 21.31
N TYR A 204 -30.90 32.29 22.19
CA TYR A 204 -30.07 32.12 23.38
C TYR A 204 -28.59 31.89 23.03
N PHE A 205 -28.31 31.08 22.02
CA PHE A 205 -26.97 30.82 21.51
C PHE A 205 -26.29 32.09 21.00
N LYS A 206 -26.98 32.89 20.18
CA LYS A 206 -26.46 34.18 19.67
C LYS A 206 -26.18 35.15 20.81
N GLU A 207 -27.12 35.31 21.74
CA GLU A 207 -26.96 36.20 22.90
C GLU A 207 -25.76 35.77 23.77
N SER A 208 -25.65 34.47 24.04
CA SER A 208 -24.50 33.91 24.77
C SER A 208 -23.19 34.17 24.05
N PHE A 209 -23.15 33.92 22.73
CA PHE A 209 -21.96 34.15 21.90
C PHE A 209 -21.51 35.61 21.93
N LEU A 210 -22.44 36.56 21.73
CA LEU A 210 -22.15 37.99 21.76
C LEU A 210 -21.75 38.49 23.16
N ALA A 211 -22.19 37.80 24.22
CA ALA A 211 -21.75 38.03 25.59
C ALA A 211 -20.40 37.35 25.93
N GLY A 212 -19.75 36.67 24.98
CA GLY A 212 -18.47 35.98 25.17
C GLY A 212 -18.60 34.60 25.85
N THR A 213 -19.81 34.06 25.95
CA THR A 213 -20.08 32.71 26.48
C THR A 213 -20.32 31.74 25.33
N TYR A 214 -19.40 30.81 25.12
CA TYR A 214 -19.44 29.87 23.99
C TYR A 214 -20.06 28.53 24.39
N LEU A 215 -21.22 28.21 23.83
CA LEU A 215 -21.95 26.98 24.11
C LEU A 215 -21.43 25.80 23.27
N ASP A 216 -21.42 24.59 23.83
CA ASP A 216 -21.22 23.37 23.06
C ASP A 216 -22.49 23.03 22.27
N LEU A 217 -22.38 22.95 20.95
CA LEU A 217 -23.50 22.65 20.04
C LEU A 217 -23.76 21.16 19.88
N ASN A 218 -22.99 20.28 20.54
CA ASN A 218 -23.11 18.82 20.45
C ASN A 218 -23.11 18.31 18.99
N GLY A 219 -22.26 18.92 18.15
CA GLY A 219 -22.14 18.58 16.72
C GLY A 219 -23.20 19.20 15.80
N ASN A 220 -24.20 19.94 16.30
CA ASN A 220 -25.21 20.63 15.49
C ASN A 220 -24.65 21.90 14.84
N THR A 221 -23.88 21.74 13.78
CA THR A 221 -23.12 22.85 13.16
C THR A 221 -24.00 23.86 12.43
N ASN A 222 -25.25 23.52 12.12
CA ASN A 222 -26.18 24.43 11.46
C ASN A 222 -26.37 25.73 12.25
N TYR A 223 -26.41 25.68 13.59
CA TYR A 223 -26.51 26.89 14.42
C TYR A 223 -25.31 27.83 14.23
N ALA A 224 -24.09 27.28 14.14
CA ALA A 224 -22.89 28.06 13.90
C ALA A 224 -22.87 28.69 12.50
N PHE A 225 -23.37 27.98 11.48
CA PHE A 225 -23.50 28.55 10.13
C PHE A 225 -24.62 29.59 10.04
N ILE A 226 -25.76 29.41 10.73
CA ILE A 226 -26.78 30.46 10.82
C ILE A 226 -26.20 31.70 11.48
N LEU A 227 -25.45 31.54 12.57
CA LEU A 227 -24.78 32.66 13.24
C LEU A 227 -23.75 33.35 12.34
N LEU A 228 -22.98 32.60 11.54
CA LEU A 228 -22.06 33.16 10.54
C LEU A 228 -22.78 34.14 9.60
N PHE A 229 -23.89 33.72 8.99
CA PHE A 229 -24.65 34.58 8.07
C PHE A 229 -25.40 35.70 8.80
N ASP A 230 -25.87 35.47 10.02
CA ASP A 230 -26.52 36.50 10.83
C ASP A 230 -25.54 37.65 11.16
N LEU A 231 -24.30 37.31 11.54
CA LEU A 231 -23.24 38.28 11.80
C LEU A 231 -22.89 39.09 10.53
N LEU A 232 -22.85 38.42 9.37
CA LEU A 232 -22.46 39.01 8.08
C LEU A 232 -23.55 39.89 7.44
N ASP A 233 -24.81 39.44 7.50
CA ASP A 233 -25.91 40.02 6.70
C ASP A 233 -26.86 40.86 7.54
N ASN A 234 -26.98 40.62 8.85
CA ASN A 234 -27.84 41.40 9.73
C ASN A 234 -27.03 42.31 10.65
N ASP A 235 -26.11 41.75 11.44
CA ASP A 235 -25.42 42.54 12.47
C ASP A 235 -24.46 43.54 11.83
N TYR A 236 -23.59 43.09 10.92
CA TYR A 236 -22.68 43.98 10.20
C TYR A 236 -23.40 45.05 9.38
N GLU A 237 -24.51 44.73 8.72
CA GLU A 237 -25.25 45.74 7.95
C GLU A 237 -25.85 46.83 8.84
N ARG A 238 -26.07 46.57 10.14
CA ARG A 238 -26.53 47.58 11.11
C ARG A 238 -25.42 48.50 11.58
N HIS A 239 -24.26 47.96 11.96
CA HIS A 239 -23.19 48.76 12.59
C HIS A 239 -22.06 49.15 11.62
N ARG A 240 -21.91 48.46 10.48
CA ARG A 240 -20.89 48.67 9.43
C ARG A 240 -19.47 48.84 9.95
N ASN A 241 -19.14 48.08 11.00
CA ASN A 241 -17.86 48.15 11.69
C ASN A 241 -17.09 46.87 11.45
N LEU A 242 -16.05 46.96 10.60
CA LEU A 242 -15.23 45.81 10.21
C LEU A 242 -14.46 45.21 11.38
N ALA A 243 -13.99 46.01 12.35
CA ALA A 243 -13.24 45.50 13.50
C ALA A 243 -14.12 44.62 14.41
N ILE A 244 -15.39 45.02 14.60
CA ILE A 244 -16.37 44.22 15.35
C ILE A 244 -16.67 42.92 14.60
N LEU A 245 -16.90 42.99 13.29
CA LEU A 245 -17.16 41.81 12.46
C LEU A 245 -15.96 40.85 12.46
N GLU A 246 -14.74 41.37 12.31
CA GLU A 246 -13.51 40.58 12.36
C GLU A 246 -13.35 39.85 13.70
N ASN A 247 -13.57 40.55 14.83
CA ASN A 247 -13.53 39.94 16.15
C ASN A 247 -14.59 38.85 16.33
N HIS A 248 -15.82 39.10 15.90
CA HIS A 248 -16.89 38.10 15.99
C HIS A 248 -16.61 36.88 15.10
N LEU A 249 -16.12 37.08 13.88
CA LEU A 249 -15.79 35.98 12.97
C LEU A 249 -14.56 35.19 13.44
N ALA A 250 -13.56 35.85 14.03
CA ALA A 250 -12.43 35.19 14.66
C ALA A 250 -12.86 34.32 15.86
N ALA A 251 -13.73 34.85 16.74
CA ALA A 251 -14.30 34.09 17.85
C ALA A 251 -15.16 32.91 17.37
N LEU A 252 -15.94 33.10 16.30
CA LEU A 252 -16.74 32.05 15.70
C LEU A 252 -15.86 30.92 15.13
N ALA A 253 -14.80 31.27 14.40
CA ALA A 253 -13.84 30.31 13.85
C ALA A 253 -13.10 29.54 14.95
N LEU A 254 -12.74 30.20 16.06
CA LEU A 254 -12.03 29.59 17.18
C LEU A 254 -12.90 28.57 17.92
N HIS A 255 -14.14 28.90 18.23
CA HIS A 255 -15.02 28.07 19.04
C HIS A 255 -15.88 27.10 18.21
N TYR A 256 -16.08 27.39 16.93
CA TYR A 256 -16.85 26.56 15.99
C TYR A 256 -16.07 26.32 14.68
N PRO A 257 -15.02 25.48 14.70
CA PRO A 257 -14.00 25.41 13.64
C PRO A 257 -14.52 25.10 12.23
N LYS A 258 -15.66 24.42 12.09
CA LYS A 258 -16.27 24.15 10.77
C LYS A 258 -16.62 25.42 9.99
N THR A 259 -16.75 26.56 10.68
CA THR A 259 -17.02 27.87 10.06
C THR A 259 -15.75 28.64 9.69
N GLY A 260 -14.55 28.17 10.08
CA GLY A 260 -13.31 28.96 10.02
C GLY A 260 -12.93 29.43 8.61
N ASN A 261 -12.84 28.50 7.65
CA ASN A 261 -12.50 28.85 6.27
C ASN A 261 -13.50 29.80 5.62
N TYR A 262 -14.79 29.64 5.97
CA TYR A 262 -15.86 30.49 5.45
C TYR A 262 -15.79 31.89 6.07
N SER A 263 -15.56 31.98 7.39
CA SER A 263 -15.44 33.23 8.13
C SER A 263 -14.37 34.13 7.55
N THR A 264 -13.17 33.59 7.28
CA THR A 264 -12.06 34.35 6.67
C THR A 264 -12.39 34.80 5.24
N SER A 265 -12.94 33.92 4.41
CA SER A 265 -13.28 34.22 3.01
C SER A 265 -14.35 35.32 2.90
N PHE A 266 -15.42 35.22 3.70
CA PHE A 266 -16.49 36.22 3.72
C PHE A 266 -16.03 37.56 4.31
N LEU A 267 -15.19 37.54 5.35
CA LEU A 267 -14.59 38.76 5.91
C LEU A 267 -13.74 39.50 4.86
N ILE A 268 -12.87 38.79 4.14
CA ILE A 268 -12.08 39.37 3.04
C ILE A 268 -13.01 40.00 1.99
N THR A 269 -14.12 39.33 1.68
CA THR A 269 -15.10 39.87 0.72
C THR A 269 -15.75 41.16 1.22
N LYS A 270 -16.17 41.22 2.50
CA LYS A 270 -16.72 42.45 3.10
C LYS A 270 -15.68 43.57 3.21
N MET A 271 -14.43 43.26 3.58
CA MET A 271 -13.33 44.23 3.61
C MET A 271 -13.04 44.81 2.21
N LYS A 272 -13.04 43.98 1.16
CA LYS A 272 -12.91 44.45 -0.23
C LYS A 272 -14.05 45.40 -0.61
N GLN A 273 -15.29 45.05 -0.28
CA GLN A 273 -16.46 45.89 -0.56
C GLN A 273 -16.39 47.23 0.19
N ALA A 274 -15.82 47.24 1.39
CA ALA A 274 -15.63 48.44 2.20
C ALA A 274 -14.35 49.23 1.85
N GLY A 275 -13.52 48.75 0.92
CA GLY A 275 -12.27 49.40 0.52
C GLY A 275 -11.10 49.26 1.51
N ASP A 276 -11.17 48.32 2.45
CA ASP A 276 -10.09 48.06 3.42
C ASP A 276 -9.00 47.17 2.81
N HIS A 277 -8.16 47.77 1.96
CA HIS A 277 -7.08 47.08 1.27
C HIS A 277 -5.99 46.55 2.24
N LEU A 278 -5.74 47.25 3.35
CA LEU A 278 -4.73 46.85 4.35
C LEU A 278 -5.20 45.67 5.18
N GLY A 279 -6.48 45.63 5.60
CA GLY A 279 -7.07 44.48 6.28
C GLY A 279 -7.11 43.23 5.40
N VAL A 280 -7.44 43.39 4.12
CA VAL A 280 -7.37 42.30 3.14
C VAL A 280 -5.95 41.76 3.02
N GLU A 281 -4.94 42.62 2.88
CA GLU A 281 -3.55 42.18 2.75
C GLU A 281 -3.07 41.44 4.01
N ARG A 282 -3.43 41.94 5.21
CA ARG A 282 -3.13 41.28 6.50
C ARG A 282 -3.73 39.88 6.55
N LEU A 283 -5.05 39.75 6.33
CA LEU A 283 -5.73 38.46 6.40
C LEU A 283 -5.30 37.51 5.29
N GLN A 284 -4.98 38.02 4.10
CA GLN A 284 -4.41 37.21 3.02
C GLN A 284 -3.02 36.70 3.37
N ARG A 285 -2.18 37.48 4.07
CA ARG A 285 -0.87 37.06 4.57
C ARG A 285 -0.98 35.96 5.63
N ASP A 286 -1.95 36.06 6.52
CA ASP A 286 -2.23 35.03 7.54
C ASP A 286 -2.85 33.77 6.93
N THR A 287 -3.70 33.92 5.90
CA THR A 287 -4.18 32.79 5.08
C THR A 287 -3.02 32.19 4.27
N TYR A 288 -2.05 33.01 3.85
CA TYR A 288 -0.81 32.57 3.23
C TYR A 288 0.06 31.77 4.19
N GLN A 289 -0.03 31.93 5.53
CA GLN A 289 0.66 31.03 6.46
C GLN A 289 0.06 29.62 6.47
N SER A 290 -1.26 29.49 6.25
CA SER A 290 -1.90 28.19 6.00
C SER A 290 -1.52 27.63 4.61
N SER A 291 -1.30 28.49 3.61
CA SER A 291 -0.75 28.12 2.29
C SER A 291 0.76 27.83 2.33
N TRP A 292 1.52 28.40 3.27
CA TRP A 292 2.95 28.14 3.48
C TRP A 292 3.17 26.73 4.01
N TYR A 293 2.28 26.27 4.88
CA TYR A 293 2.22 24.85 5.24
C TYR A 293 1.96 24.00 4.00
N ASP A 294 1.08 24.46 3.09
CA ASP A 294 0.70 23.76 1.85
C ASP A 294 1.81 23.77 0.77
N GLU A 295 2.66 24.80 0.73
CA GLU A 295 3.78 24.90 -0.19
C GLU A 295 5.03 24.17 0.33
N GLN A 296 5.25 24.11 1.65
CA GLN A 296 6.42 23.41 2.21
C GLN A 296 6.37 21.88 2.03
N TRP A 297 5.18 21.27 1.95
CA TRP A 297 5.07 19.82 1.72
C TRP A 297 5.23 19.40 0.27
N LYS A 298 5.20 20.35 -0.69
CA LYS A 298 5.42 20.03 -2.10
C LYS A 298 6.83 19.48 -2.30
N LEU A 299 6.93 18.46 -3.14
CA LEU A 299 8.15 17.67 -3.30
C LEU A 299 9.38 18.49 -3.65
N GLY A 300 9.26 19.40 -4.60
CA GLY A 300 10.36 20.25 -5.03
C GLY A 300 10.90 21.09 -3.89
N ASN A 301 10.02 21.65 -3.05
CA ASN A 301 10.43 22.43 -1.89
C ASN A 301 11.09 21.56 -0.81
N ARG A 302 10.54 20.37 -0.56
CA ARG A 302 11.11 19.39 0.40
C ARG A 302 12.50 18.93 0.00
N TYR A 303 12.71 18.61 -1.28
CA TYR A 303 13.97 18.05 -1.78
C TYR A 303 14.96 19.09 -2.31
N LYS A 304 14.58 20.38 -2.36
CA LYS A 304 15.40 21.46 -2.94
C LYS A 304 16.84 21.48 -2.42
N LYS A 305 16.99 21.56 -1.09
CA LYS A 305 18.32 21.60 -0.44
C LYS A 305 19.05 20.27 -0.57
N LYS A 306 18.32 19.15 -0.43
CA LYS A 306 18.90 17.80 -0.40
C LYS A 306 19.47 17.38 -1.75
N LEU A 307 18.74 17.66 -2.83
CA LEU A 307 19.14 17.32 -4.19
C LEU A 307 19.87 18.46 -4.91
N ASN A 308 20.07 19.61 -4.24
CA ASN A 308 20.64 20.82 -4.80
C ASN A 308 19.90 21.30 -6.07
N LEU A 309 18.57 21.36 -5.99
CA LEU A 309 17.70 21.70 -7.12
C LEU A 309 17.73 23.20 -7.42
N THR A 310 17.70 23.51 -8.72
CA THR A 310 17.36 24.86 -9.21
C THR A 310 15.89 25.20 -8.93
N ASP A 311 15.54 26.49 -9.02
CA ASP A 311 14.14 26.92 -8.87
C ASP A 311 13.23 26.29 -9.92
N ALA A 312 13.74 26.10 -11.15
CA ALA A 312 13.00 25.46 -12.23
C ALA A 312 12.74 23.98 -11.93
N GLU A 313 13.76 23.23 -11.49
CA GLU A 313 13.61 21.81 -11.13
C GLU A 313 12.68 21.62 -9.94
N ALA A 314 12.79 22.48 -8.91
CA ALA A 314 11.87 22.47 -7.78
C ALA A 314 10.43 22.76 -8.25
N ALA A 315 10.23 23.72 -9.14
CA ALA A 315 8.92 23.99 -9.73
C ALA A 315 8.38 22.78 -10.52
N THR A 316 9.23 22.09 -11.30
CA THR A 316 8.85 20.86 -12.01
C THR A 316 8.37 19.78 -11.03
N LEU A 317 9.12 19.51 -9.97
CA LEU A 317 8.73 18.53 -8.94
C LEU A 317 7.47 18.93 -8.16
N ASN A 318 7.21 20.23 -8.00
CA ASN A 318 6.01 20.72 -7.32
C ASN A 318 4.71 20.49 -8.12
N ASN A 319 4.79 20.00 -9.37
CA ASN A 319 3.63 19.51 -10.14
C ASN A 319 3.24 18.07 -9.78
N LEU A 320 4.09 17.34 -9.04
CA LEU A 320 3.79 15.99 -8.61
C LEU A 320 2.89 16.02 -7.38
N TRP A 321 1.91 15.11 -7.36
CA TRP A 321 1.17 14.82 -6.13
C TRP A 321 2.04 13.87 -5.30
N SER A 322 2.19 14.13 -4.00
CA SER A 322 3.08 13.36 -3.10
C SER A 322 2.98 11.84 -3.34
N PRO A 323 3.96 11.21 -4.01
CA PRO A 323 3.90 9.80 -4.37
C PRO A 323 4.23 8.98 -3.11
N GLY A 324 3.21 8.46 -2.44
CA GLY A 324 3.36 7.63 -1.24
C GLY A 324 3.19 6.15 -1.58
N ASN A 325 4.29 5.40 -1.62
CA ASN A 325 4.24 3.94 -1.70
C ASN A 325 5.43 3.30 -0.97
N ASN A 326 5.40 1.97 -0.78
CA ASN A 326 6.43 1.23 -0.05
C ASN A 326 7.82 1.27 -0.71
N PHE A 327 7.98 1.73 -1.94
CA PHE A 327 9.31 1.90 -2.53
C PHE A 327 9.84 3.32 -2.29
N CYS A 328 9.03 4.32 -2.59
CA CYS A 328 9.34 5.73 -2.34
C CYS A 328 9.35 6.13 -0.86
N ALA A 329 8.88 5.25 0.04
CA ALA A 329 9.09 5.40 1.48
C ALA A 329 10.55 5.10 1.90
N ILE A 330 11.35 4.46 1.05
CA ILE A 330 12.80 4.40 1.22
C ILE A 330 13.37 5.69 0.62
N GLU A 331 13.96 6.52 1.48
CA GLU A 331 14.38 7.87 1.11
C GLU A 331 15.38 7.88 -0.07
N PHE A 332 16.35 6.96 -0.07
CA PHE A 332 17.29 6.82 -1.18
C PHE A 332 16.57 6.48 -2.50
N CYS A 333 15.63 5.53 -2.50
CA CYS A 333 14.85 5.19 -3.69
C CYS A 333 14.07 6.41 -4.19
N MET A 334 13.44 7.17 -3.29
CA MET A 334 12.72 8.38 -3.66
C MET A 334 13.62 9.41 -4.35
N GLU A 335 14.81 9.67 -3.80
CA GLU A 335 15.78 10.58 -4.41
C GLU A 335 16.18 10.14 -5.82
N GLN A 336 16.41 8.85 -6.04
CA GLN A 336 16.84 8.31 -7.32
C GLN A 336 15.73 8.41 -8.36
N VAL A 337 14.48 8.16 -7.97
CA VAL A 337 13.32 8.38 -8.86
C VAL A 337 13.17 9.86 -9.21
N LEU A 338 13.34 10.78 -8.25
CA LEU A 338 13.27 12.21 -8.52
C LEU A 338 14.38 12.71 -9.45
N ARG A 339 15.61 12.23 -9.26
CA ARG A 339 16.74 12.54 -10.15
C ARG A 339 16.49 12.05 -11.57
N LEU A 340 16.02 10.81 -11.71
CA LEU A 340 15.67 10.24 -13.02
C LEU A 340 14.53 11.01 -13.69
N PHE A 341 13.47 11.31 -12.94
CA PHE A 341 12.34 12.09 -13.44
C PHE A 341 12.78 13.48 -13.95
N LEU A 342 13.60 14.21 -13.19
CA LEU A 342 14.13 15.50 -13.64
C LEU A 342 15.00 15.37 -14.90
N ALA A 343 15.83 14.33 -14.99
CA ALA A 343 16.63 14.08 -16.18
C ALA A 343 15.77 13.80 -17.42
N VAL A 344 14.72 12.98 -17.27
CA VAL A 344 13.75 12.69 -18.33
C VAL A 344 13.00 13.95 -18.74
N MET A 345 12.50 14.74 -17.78
CA MET A 345 11.81 16.00 -18.04
C MET A 345 12.70 16.99 -18.81
N LYS A 346 13.98 17.10 -18.43
CA LYS A 346 14.96 17.93 -19.14
C LYS A 346 15.22 17.42 -20.56
N GLY A 347 15.31 16.10 -20.76
CA GLY A 347 15.46 15.49 -22.08
C GLY A 347 14.26 15.76 -22.97
N MET A 348 13.04 15.60 -22.44
CA MET A 348 11.81 15.88 -23.16
C MET A 348 11.69 17.37 -23.52
N GLU A 349 11.99 18.26 -22.58
CA GLU A 349 11.95 19.71 -22.81
C GLU A 349 12.93 20.12 -23.92
N ALA A 350 14.14 19.53 -23.95
CA ALA A 350 15.10 19.78 -25.01
C ALA A 350 14.59 19.35 -26.39
N GLU A 351 13.97 18.17 -26.50
CA GLU A 351 13.39 17.70 -27.76
C GLU A 351 12.21 18.56 -28.22
N TYR A 352 11.28 18.90 -27.33
CA TYR A 352 10.14 19.75 -27.70
C TYR A 352 10.56 21.17 -28.06
N SER A 353 11.61 21.69 -27.42
CA SER A 353 12.15 23.02 -27.75
C SER A 353 12.64 23.09 -29.20
N LEU A 354 13.19 21.98 -29.75
CA LEU A 354 13.58 21.91 -31.17
C LEU A 354 12.39 22.00 -32.12
N GLU A 355 11.22 21.58 -31.67
CA GLU A 355 9.95 21.63 -32.41
C GLU A 355 9.14 22.91 -32.13
N GLY A 356 9.67 23.83 -31.32
CA GLY A 356 8.98 25.06 -30.92
C GLY A 356 7.84 24.84 -29.92
N SER A 357 7.88 23.73 -29.17
CA SER A 357 6.92 23.39 -28.11
C SER A 357 7.62 23.27 -26.75
N SER A 358 6.89 22.85 -25.73
CA SER A 358 7.40 22.55 -24.37
C SER A 358 6.66 21.36 -23.79
N VAL A 359 7.21 20.69 -22.77
CA VAL A 359 6.51 19.59 -22.09
C VAL A 359 5.16 20.08 -21.58
N ARG A 360 5.11 21.28 -20.98
CA ARG A 360 3.85 21.84 -20.47
C ARG A 360 2.80 21.98 -21.57
N ALA A 361 3.17 22.49 -22.73
CA ALA A 361 2.24 22.68 -23.85
C ALA A 361 1.68 21.36 -24.38
N GLU A 362 2.52 20.32 -24.45
CA GLU A 362 2.09 18.99 -24.92
C GLU A 362 1.20 18.29 -23.90
N LEU A 363 1.50 18.41 -22.60
CA LEU A 363 0.61 17.94 -21.53
C LEU A 363 -0.73 18.67 -21.56
N ASP A 364 -0.73 20.00 -21.72
CA ASP A 364 -1.95 20.80 -21.81
C ASP A 364 -2.81 20.43 -23.04
N ALA A 365 -2.19 20.03 -24.16
CA ALA A 365 -2.91 19.55 -25.34
C ALA A 365 -3.66 18.24 -25.06
N VAL A 366 -3.05 17.31 -24.32
CA VAL A 366 -3.69 16.07 -23.91
C VAL A 366 -4.78 16.33 -22.86
N SER A 367 -4.50 17.18 -21.86
CA SER A 367 -5.48 17.62 -20.87
C SER A 367 -6.70 18.30 -21.50
N ASP A 368 -6.52 19.13 -22.53
CA ASP A 368 -7.62 19.75 -23.28
C ASP A 368 -8.47 18.70 -23.99
N ALA A 369 -7.85 17.67 -24.58
CA ALA A 369 -8.56 16.56 -25.19
C ALA A 369 -9.37 15.79 -24.15
N ILE A 370 -8.79 15.49 -22.98
CA ILE A 370 -9.51 14.83 -21.87
C ILE A 370 -10.71 15.67 -21.42
N ALA A 371 -10.50 16.95 -21.12
CA ALA A 371 -11.56 17.86 -20.66
C ALA A 371 -12.74 17.95 -21.65
N ARG A 372 -12.45 17.98 -22.96
CA ARG A 372 -13.48 18.12 -24.00
C ARG A 372 -14.10 16.80 -24.44
N LYS A 373 -13.35 15.69 -24.43
CA LYS A 373 -13.79 14.40 -24.99
C LYS A 373 -14.30 13.45 -23.92
N HIS A 374 -13.59 13.34 -22.81
CA HIS A 374 -13.99 12.50 -21.68
C HIS A 374 -15.08 13.19 -20.86
N PHE A 375 -14.79 14.40 -20.35
CA PHE A 375 -15.71 15.12 -19.46
C PHE A 375 -16.75 15.99 -20.20
N ARG A 376 -16.57 16.22 -21.50
CA ARG A 376 -17.46 17.04 -22.35
C ARG A 376 -17.65 18.47 -21.84
N TYR A 377 -16.63 19.03 -21.19
CA TYR A 377 -16.68 20.40 -20.69
C TYR A 377 -16.54 21.42 -21.81
N ARG A 378 -17.31 22.51 -21.70
CA ARG A 378 -17.18 23.66 -22.59
C ARG A 378 -15.84 24.34 -22.35
N LYS A 379 -15.09 24.58 -23.43
CA LYS A 379 -13.80 25.30 -23.39
C LYS A 379 -13.96 26.65 -22.66
N GLY A 380 -13.09 26.90 -21.69
CA GLY A 380 -13.09 28.12 -20.87
C GLY A 380 -14.12 28.16 -19.74
N SER A 381 -14.90 27.11 -19.50
CA SER A 381 -15.74 26.98 -18.29
C SER A 381 -14.88 26.75 -17.04
N SER A 382 -15.42 26.98 -15.85
CA SER A 382 -14.72 26.72 -14.59
C SER A 382 -14.34 25.23 -14.46
N ASN A 383 -15.25 24.32 -14.80
CA ASN A 383 -14.98 22.88 -14.80
C ASN A 383 -13.89 22.49 -15.81
N TYR A 384 -13.83 23.15 -16.97
CA TYR A 384 -12.76 22.96 -17.94
C TYR A 384 -11.40 23.39 -17.36
N ARG A 385 -11.30 24.56 -16.74
CA ARG A 385 -10.04 25.04 -16.14
C ARG A 385 -9.55 24.11 -15.02
N TYR A 386 -10.46 23.75 -14.12
CA TYR A 386 -10.16 22.79 -13.05
C TYR A 386 -9.71 21.43 -13.59
N SER A 387 -10.39 20.92 -14.62
CA SER A 387 -10.04 19.66 -15.27
C SER A 387 -8.65 19.73 -15.92
N LEU A 388 -8.26 20.85 -16.53
CA LEU A 388 -6.90 21.01 -17.07
C LEU A 388 -5.86 20.87 -15.96
N GLU A 389 -6.02 21.55 -14.83
CA GLU A 389 -5.06 21.49 -13.72
C GLU A 389 -4.96 20.08 -13.10
N SER A 390 -6.11 19.44 -12.86
CA SER A 390 -6.17 18.08 -12.29
C SER A 390 -5.54 17.05 -13.23
N THR A 391 -5.97 17.03 -14.50
CA THR A 391 -5.47 16.05 -15.47
C THR A 391 -4.00 16.26 -15.79
N ASN A 392 -3.53 17.50 -15.82
CA ASN A 392 -2.11 17.78 -16.03
C ASN A 392 -1.25 17.21 -14.88
N SER A 393 -1.72 17.37 -13.64
CA SER A 393 -1.09 16.76 -12.46
C SER A 393 -1.10 15.22 -12.55
N GLU A 394 -2.19 14.61 -13.02
CA GLU A 394 -2.26 13.16 -13.26
C GLU A 394 -1.25 12.68 -14.31
N LEU A 395 -1.06 13.44 -15.40
CA LEU A 395 -0.08 13.13 -16.44
C LEU A 395 1.36 13.24 -15.93
N TYR A 396 1.69 14.25 -15.13
CA TYR A 396 2.98 14.34 -14.45
C TYR A 396 3.24 13.13 -13.55
N ASN A 397 2.24 12.72 -12.76
CA ASN A 397 2.33 11.53 -11.94
C ASN A 397 2.48 10.25 -12.79
N ASN A 398 1.87 10.18 -13.97
CA ASN A 398 2.05 9.06 -14.89
C ASN A 398 3.51 8.97 -15.37
N LEU A 399 4.11 10.09 -15.80
CA LEU A 399 5.53 10.16 -16.17
C LEU A 399 6.44 9.74 -15.01
N PHE A 400 6.11 10.18 -13.78
CA PHE A 400 6.82 9.77 -12.58
C PHE A 400 6.75 8.25 -12.35
N LYS A 401 5.60 7.60 -12.56
CA LYS A 401 5.47 6.14 -12.44
C LYS A 401 6.36 5.38 -13.43
N HIS A 402 6.53 5.89 -14.65
CA HIS A 402 7.47 5.31 -15.61
C HIS A 402 8.91 5.37 -15.08
N CYS A 403 9.31 6.52 -14.51
CA CYS A 403 10.62 6.67 -13.89
C CYS A 403 10.78 5.75 -12.66
N GLU A 404 9.75 5.65 -11.80
CA GLU A 404 9.77 4.75 -10.65
C GLU A 404 9.95 3.29 -11.08
N ASN A 405 9.24 2.85 -12.13
CA ASN A 405 9.39 1.50 -12.66
C ASN A 405 10.80 1.23 -13.20
N ALA A 406 11.44 2.21 -13.83
CA ALA A 406 12.82 2.07 -14.29
C ALA A 406 13.80 1.92 -13.12
N VAL A 407 13.63 2.68 -12.03
CA VAL A 407 14.46 2.54 -10.82
C VAL A 407 14.19 1.20 -10.12
N ARG A 408 12.91 0.79 -10.01
CA ARG A 408 12.53 -0.53 -9.48
C ARG A 408 13.23 -1.65 -10.24
N GLU A 409 13.17 -1.63 -11.56
CA GLU A 409 13.80 -2.61 -12.42
C GLU A 409 15.32 -2.62 -12.25
N HIS A 410 15.95 -1.44 -12.23
CA HIS A 410 17.38 -1.31 -11.99
C HIS A 410 17.82 -1.89 -10.64
N TYR A 411 16.96 -1.81 -9.61
CA TYR A 411 17.21 -2.40 -8.29
C TYR A 411 16.66 -3.82 -8.13
N GLY A 412 16.28 -4.52 -9.20
CA GLY A 412 15.81 -5.91 -9.14
C GLY A 412 14.44 -6.09 -8.48
N HIS A 413 13.63 -5.04 -8.42
CA HIS A 413 12.26 -5.09 -7.88
C HIS A 413 11.26 -5.51 -8.97
N LYS A 414 10.84 -6.77 -8.97
CA LYS A 414 9.98 -7.36 -10.02
C LYS A 414 8.60 -6.71 -10.17
N ARG A 415 7.95 -6.33 -9.06
CA ARG A 415 6.62 -5.70 -9.11
C ARG A 415 6.71 -4.26 -9.62
N LYS A 416 6.02 -3.99 -10.73
CA LYS A 416 5.90 -2.67 -11.39
C LYS A 416 4.56 -2.00 -11.05
N LEU A 417 4.55 -0.67 -11.05
CA LEU A 417 3.34 0.14 -11.00
C LEU A 417 2.61 0.11 -12.35
N SER A 418 1.28 0.20 -12.32
CA SER A 418 0.51 0.45 -13.55
C SER A 418 0.78 1.87 -14.06
N THR A 419 1.26 1.95 -15.29
CA THR A 419 1.50 3.19 -16.04
C THR A 419 0.37 3.50 -17.02
N GLU A 420 -0.76 2.78 -16.95
CA GLU A 420 -1.93 3.13 -17.75
C GLU A 420 -2.60 4.39 -17.22
N THR A 421 -3.00 5.27 -18.14
CA THR A 421 -3.80 6.44 -17.79
C THR A 421 -5.25 6.02 -17.61
N PRO A 422 -6.04 6.67 -16.73
CA PRO A 422 -7.48 6.40 -16.60
C PRO A 422 -8.26 6.60 -17.91
N TYR A 423 -7.66 7.29 -18.87
CA TYR A 423 -8.26 7.68 -20.15
C TYR A 423 -7.84 6.78 -21.31
N HIS A 424 -7.08 5.70 -21.07
CA HIS A 424 -6.59 4.78 -22.11
C HIS A 424 -7.72 4.14 -22.93
N ALA A 425 -8.90 3.95 -22.34
CA ALA A 425 -10.07 3.37 -22.99
C ALA A 425 -10.70 4.29 -24.06
N LEU A 426 -10.33 5.57 -24.12
CA LEU A 426 -10.78 6.51 -25.15
C LEU A 426 -9.74 6.57 -26.28
N PRO A 427 -10.02 6.00 -27.48
CA PRO A 427 -9.03 5.87 -28.54
C PRO A 427 -8.40 7.19 -28.96
N GLU A 428 -9.20 8.26 -29.09
CA GLU A 428 -8.69 9.58 -29.49
C GLU A 428 -7.69 10.15 -28.47
N VAL A 429 -7.94 9.97 -27.17
CA VAL A 429 -7.07 10.46 -26.09
C VAL A 429 -5.84 9.57 -25.98
N ALA A 430 -6.00 8.25 -26.09
CA ALA A 430 -4.91 7.30 -26.02
C ALA A 430 -3.92 7.47 -27.19
N THR A 431 -4.42 7.68 -28.41
CA THR A 431 -3.58 7.97 -29.58
C THR A 431 -2.84 9.29 -29.40
N LEU A 432 -3.53 10.35 -28.98
CA LEU A 432 -2.90 11.64 -28.76
C LEU A 432 -1.82 11.59 -27.67
N TYR A 433 -2.09 10.89 -26.55
CA TYR A 433 -1.12 10.67 -25.48
C TYR A 433 0.12 9.94 -26.01
N ARG A 434 -0.07 8.89 -26.82
CA ARG A 434 1.03 8.11 -27.38
C ARG A 434 1.91 8.93 -28.31
N GLU A 435 1.28 9.61 -29.27
CA GLU A 435 1.96 10.42 -30.28
C GLU A 435 2.71 11.60 -29.66
N ARG A 436 2.10 12.28 -28.69
CA ARG A 436 2.68 13.48 -28.10
C ARG A 436 3.67 13.15 -27.00
N ILE A 437 3.35 12.20 -26.12
CA ILE A 437 4.09 11.98 -24.86
C ILE A 437 4.80 10.63 -24.86
N ALA A 438 4.08 9.51 -24.99
CA ALA A 438 4.63 8.18 -24.70
C ALA A 438 5.80 7.81 -25.61
N THR A 439 5.69 8.04 -26.93
CA THR A 439 6.77 7.70 -27.87
C THR A 439 8.09 8.41 -27.56
N ARG A 440 8.03 9.66 -27.07
CA ARG A 440 9.24 10.41 -26.66
C ARG A 440 9.77 9.91 -25.33
N LEU A 441 8.88 9.63 -24.38
CA LEU A 441 9.26 9.03 -23.10
C LEU A 441 9.98 7.69 -23.30
N ASP A 442 9.45 6.82 -24.15
CA ASP A 442 10.03 5.49 -24.46
C ASP A 442 11.43 5.61 -25.08
N ARG A 443 11.71 6.71 -25.78
CA ARG A 443 13.05 7.00 -26.32
C ARG A 443 14.01 7.57 -25.27
N ILE A 444 13.55 8.52 -24.47
CA ILE A 444 14.42 9.28 -23.53
C ILE A 444 14.72 8.47 -22.27
N LEU A 445 13.73 7.79 -21.70
CA LEU A 445 13.86 7.12 -20.41
C LEU A 445 15.02 6.11 -20.39
N PRO A 446 15.19 5.19 -21.37
CA PRO A 446 16.33 4.28 -21.41
C PRO A 446 17.69 4.98 -21.46
N ALA A 447 17.78 6.14 -22.12
CA ALA A 447 19.00 6.92 -22.19
C ALA A 447 19.35 7.60 -20.86
N CYS A 448 18.36 7.83 -19.99
CA CYS A 448 18.56 8.38 -18.65
C CYS A 448 18.81 7.30 -17.58
N THR A 449 18.45 6.04 -17.81
CA THR A 449 18.65 4.92 -16.85
C THR A 449 20.09 4.79 -16.33
N PRO A 450 21.16 5.00 -17.12
CA PRO A 450 22.54 4.96 -16.60
C PRO A 450 22.87 6.01 -15.52
N LEU A 451 22.01 7.02 -15.31
CA LEU A 451 22.17 8.01 -14.25
C LEU A 451 21.72 7.51 -12.87
N ILE A 452 21.04 6.36 -12.81
CA ILE A 452 20.58 5.77 -11.56
C ILE A 452 21.81 5.27 -10.79
N SER A 453 21.98 5.76 -9.57
CA SER A 453 23.09 5.30 -8.71
C SER A 453 22.75 3.94 -8.11
N PRO A 454 23.73 3.03 -7.89
CA PRO A 454 23.48 1.80 -7.17
C PRO A 454 23.08 2.10 -5.71
N PRO A 455 22.26 1.25 -5.08
CA PRO A 455 21.86 1.42 -3.69
C PRO A 455 23.05 1.17 -2.75
N ASP A 456 23.08 1.91 -1.64
CA ASP A 456 24.01 1.65 -0.53
C ASP A 456 23.57 0.43 0.31
N GLU A 457 24.44 -0.02 1.23
CA GLU A 457 24.18 -1.22 2.04
C GLU A 457 22.90 -1.10 2.89
N ASP A 458 22.66 0.06 3.48
CA ASP A 458 21.45 0.32 4.29
C ASP A 458 20.18 0.26 3.43
N THR A 459 20.25 0.81 2.22
CA THR A 459 19.16 0.76 1.23
C THR A 459 18.94 -0.66 0.74
N GLU A 460 19.99 -1.43 0.48
CA GLU A 460 19.91 -2.85 0.11
C GLU A 460 19.20 -3.68 1.20
N ILE A 461 19.56 -3.47 2.46
CA ILE A 461 18.91 -4.13 3.61
C ILE A 461 17.42 -3.79 3.66
N GLU A 462 17.06 -2.52 3.47
CA GLU A 462 15.67 -2.09 3.51
C GLU A 462 14.87 -2.63 2.30
N LEU A 463 15.46 -2.65 1.11
CA LEU A 463 14.86 -3.24 -0.10
C LEU A 463 14.59 -4.74 0.08
N ASN A 464 15.54 -5.48 0.65
CA ASN A 464 15.41 -6.91 0.91
C ASN A 464 14.40 -7.22 2.03
N SER A 465 14.24 -6.33 3.01
CA SER A 465 13.22 -6.48 4.05
C SER A 465 11.78 -6.41 3.50
N ARG A 466 11.57 -5.59 2.46
CA ARG A 466 10.24 -5.36 1.86
C ARG A 466 9.89 -6.35 0.75
N ASN A 467 10.90 -6.99 0.15
CA ASN A 467 10.73 -8.00 -0.90
C ASN A 467 11.56 -9.25 -0.59
N THR A 468 10.90 -10.23 0.02
CA THR A 468 11.53 -11.41 0.62
C THR A 468 12.24 -12.32 -0.39
N SER A 469 11.90 -12.23 -1.69
CA SER A 469 12.50 -13.03 -2.76
C SER A 469 13.56 -12.28 -3.59
N ARG A 470 13.84 -11.01 -3.28
CA ARG A 470 14.79 -10.17 -4.04
C ARG A 470 16.21 -10.74 -4.09
N TRP A 471 16.64 -11.40 -3.01
CA TRP A 471 17.96 -12.02 -2.91
C TRP A 471 18.20 -13.11 -3.97
N LYS A 472 17.16 -13.74 -4.52
CA LYS A 472 17.29 -14.81 -5.52
C LYS A 472 18.08 -14.35 -6.76
N GLY A 473 17.87 -13.13 -7.22
CA GLY A 473 18.62 -12.59 -8.38
C GLY A 473 20.12 -12.45 -8.09
N GLN A 474 20.50 -12.03 -6.88
CA GLN A 474 21.91 -11.97 -6.47
C GLN A 474 22.49 -13.38 -6.28
N PHE A 475 21.70 -14.31 -5.73
CA PHE A 475 22.07 -15.71 -5.59
C PHE A 475 22.31 -16.40 -6.94
N GLU A 476 21.42 -16.23 -7.90
CA GLU A 476 21.58 -16.70 -9.29
C GLU A 476 22.85 -16.15 -9.94
N ALA A 477 23.15 -14.85 -9.74
CA ALA A 477 24.38 -14.26 -10.26
C ALA A 477 25.64 -14.87 -9.61
N LEU A 478 25.64 -15.03 -8.29
CA LEU A 478 26.77 -15.62 -7.55
C LEU A 478 27.00 -17.08 -7.97
N THR A 479 25.94 -17.88 -8.06
CA THR A 479 26.01 -19.28 -8.51
C THR A 479 26.44 -19.40 -9.98
N ALA A 480 25.99 -18.52 -10.88
CA ALA A 480 26.42 -18.52 -12.27
C ALA A 480 27.91 -18.17 -12.45
N THR A 481 28.47 -17.33 -11.56
CA THR A 481 29.89 -16.98 -11.59
C THR A 481 30.80 -18.01 -10.92
N PHE A 482 30.24 -18.95 -10.15
CA PHE A 482 31.00 -19.97 -9.45
C PHE A 482 31.60 -20.98 -10.45
N LYS A 483 32.94 -21.01 -10.53
CA LYS A 483 33.71 -21.92 -11.40
C LYS A 483 34.76 -22.73 -10.63
N GLY A 484 34.82 -22.57 -9.30
CA GLY A 484 35.91 -23.06 -8.48
C GLY A 484 35.62 -24.42 -7.84
N PRO A 485 36.64 -25.26 -7.58
CA PRO A 485 36.51 -26.45 -6.75
C PRO A 485 36.53 -26.14 -5.24
N ASP A 486 36.96 -24.94 -4.83
CA ASP A 486 37.03 -24.48 -3.44
C ASP A 486 35.81 -23.60 -3.10
N GLY A 487 35.02 -24.02 -2.12
CA GLY A 487 33.79 -23.35 -1.71
C GLY A 487 33.99 -22.18 -0.74
N LYS A 488 35.22 -21.90 -0.29
CA LYS A 488 35.45 -20.84 0.72
C LYS A 488 34.97 -19.46 0.29
N GLN A 489 35.30 -19.03 -0.93
CA GLN A 489 34.85 -17.73 -1.42
C GLN A 489 33.32 -17.68 -1.55
N PHE A 490 32.71 -18.78 -2.02
CA PHE A 490 31.25 -18.88 -2.11
C PHE A 490 30.59 -18.76 -0.74
N VAL A 491 31.17 -19.36 0.31
CA VAL A 491 30.66 -19.21 1.69
C VAL A 491 30.72 -17.75 2.14
N GLU A 492 31.81 -17.02 1.89
CA GLU A 492 31.91 -15.60 2.23
C GLU A 492 30.93 -14.73 1.43
N ASP A 493 30.73 -15.03 0.14
CA ASP A 493 29.75 -14.33 -0.70
C ASP A 493 28.31 -14.57 -0.17
N MET A 494 27.99 -15.79 0.27
CA MET A 494 26.69 -16.11 0.88
C MET A 494 26.51 -15.45 2.24
N LYS A 495 27.56 -15.34 3.06
CA LYS A 495 27.52 -14.58 4.32
C LYS A 495 27.23 -13.10 4.04
N ARG A 496 27.91 -12.50 3.05
CA ARG A 496 27.66 -11.12 2.64
C ARG A 496 26.22 -10.93 2.15
N LEU A 497 25.72 -11.84 1.32
CA LEU A 497 24.32 -11.83 0.89
C LEU A 497 23.36 -11.95 2.09
N GLY A 498 23.71 -12.78 3.08
CA GLY A 498 22.98 -12.90 4.34
C GLY A 498 22.96 -11.59 5.15
N THR A 499 24.09 -10.87 5.24
CA THR A 499 24.16 -9.56 5.90
C THR A 499 23.22 -8.55 5.24
N LEU A 500 23.17 -8.51 3.90
CA LEU A 500 22.23 -7.67 3.14
C LEU A 500 20.76 -8.10 3.32
N ASN A 501 20.51 -9.28 3.86
CA ASN A 501 19.17 -9.84 4.11
C ASN A 501 18.85 -9.99 5.61
N GLN A 502 19.59 -9.32 6.49
CA GLN A 502 19.42 -9.47 7.95
C GLN A 502 18.01 -9.13 8.46
N LYS A 503 17.26 -8.27 7.75
CA LYS A 503 15.86 -7.92 8.05
C LYS A 503 14.85 -8.73 7.24
N ASN A 504 15.30 -9.61 6.35
CA ASN A 504 14.43 -10.41 5.49
C ASN A 504 13.93 -11.62 6.30
N PRO A 505 12.61 -11.85 6.39
CA PRO A 505 12.04 -12.99 7.11
C PRO A 505 12.36 -14.35 6.48
N SER A 506 12.99 -14.38 5.29
CA SER A 506 13.40 -15.60 4.58
C SER A 506 14.92 -15.75 4.48
N LEU A 507 15.68 -15.12 5.37
CA LEU A 507 17.14 -15.16 5.41
C LEU A 507 17.71 -16.58 5.47
N GLU A 508 17.09 -17.45 6.25
CA GLU A 508 17.49 -18.84 6.41
C GLU A 508 17.46 -19.62 5.09
N ASN A 509 16.52 -19.30 4.19
CA ASN A 509 16.39 -19.96 2.89
C ASN A 509 17.59 -19.68 1.98
N ILE A 510 18.25 -18.52 2.13
CA ILE A 510 19.48 -18.19 1.39
C ILE A 510 20.56 -19.25 1.65
N PHE A 511 20.80 -19.52 2.94
CA PHE A 511 21.80 -20.48 3.37
C PHE A 511 21.41 -21.92 3.05
N PHE A 512 20.11 -22.24 3.14
CA PHE A 512 19.61 -23.57 2.79
C PHE A 512 19.82 -23.86 1.30
N GLU A 513 19.43 -22.95 0.41
CA GLU A 513 19.64 -23.10 -1.03
C GLU A 513 21.12 -23.14 -1.39
N ALA A 514 21.94 -22.29 -0.77
CA ALA A 514 23.39 -22.30 -0.95
C ALA A 514 24.02 -23.65 -0.55
N SER A 515 23.56 -24.24 0.57
CA SER A 515 24.05 -25.54 1.04
C SER A 515 23.74 -26.67 0.05
N LYS A 516 22.56 -26.65 -0.58
CA LYS A 516 22.16 -27.62 -1.60
C LYS A 516 23.01 -27.47 -2.86
N PHE A 517 23.24 -26.24 -3.31
CA PHE A 517 24.00 -25.95 -4.53
C PHE A 517 25.43 -26.48 -4.45
N ILE A 518 26.16 -26.20 -3.37
CA ILE A 518 27.58 -26.52 -3.27
C ILE A 518 27.88 -27.95 -2.78
N ALA A 519 26.84 -28.70 -2.38
CA ALA A 519 26.98 -30.06 -1.81
C ALA A 519 27.74 -31.05 -2.70
N ALA A 520 27.65 -30.91 -4.02
CA ALA A 520 28.34 -31.78 -4.97
C ALA A 520 29.83 -31.39 -5.18
N THR A 521 30.21 -30.16 -4.85
CA THR A 521 31.55 -29.61 -5.12
C THR A 521 32.41 -29.55 -3.88
N ASP A 522 31.91 -28.95 -2.80
CA ASP A 522 32.63 -28.77 -1.55
C ASP A 522 31.73 -29.12 -0.36
N ARG A 523 32.02 -30.27 0.22
CA ARG A 523 31.34 -30.85 1.38
C ARG A 523 31.45 -29.97 2.62
N GLU A 524 32.63 -29.40 2.88
CA GLU A 524 32.85 -28.57 4.07
C GLU A 524 32.06 -27.26 3.96
N ALA A 525 32.09 -26.64 2.78
CA ALA A 525 31.29 -25.45 2.49
C ALA A 525 29.78 -25.72 2.61
N ALA A 526 29.30 -26.85 2.08
CA ALA A 526 27.89 -27.22 2.15
C ALA A 526 27.39 -27.40 3.60
N LEU A 527 28.15 -28.13 4.42
CA LEU A 527 27.82 -28.33 5.83
C LEU A 527 27.91 -27.02 6.63
N THR A 528 28.87 -26.15 6.31
CA THR A 528 29.00 -24.83 6.93
C THR A 528 27.78 -23.96 6.64
N LEU A 529 27.34 -23.90 5.38
CA LEU A 529 26.13 -23.14 5.00
C LEU A 529 24.86 -23.74 5.61
N TYR A 530 24.77 -25.06 5.75
CA TYR A 530 23.65 -25.70 6.43
C TYR A 530 23.60 -25.35 7.93
N VAL A 531 24.75 -25.24 8.59
CA VAL A 531 24.84 -24.74 9.98
C VAL A 531 24.35 -23.29 10.09
N HIS A 532 24.72 -22.42 9.13
CA HIS A 532 24.18 -21.06 9.05
C HIS A 532 22.66 -21.05 8.85
N TYR A 533 22.14 -21.90 7.97
CA TYR A 533 20.70 -22.07 7.78
C TYR A 533 19.99 -22.36 9.11
N LEU A 534 20.43 -23.39 9.84
CA LEU A 534 19.82 -23.76 11.11
C LEU A 534 19.92 -22.65 12.16
N TYR A 535 21.04 -21.95 12.22
CA TYR A 535 21.23 -20.84 13.15
C TYR A 535 20.22 -19.70 12.93
N TYR A 536 19.94 -19.35 11.66
CA TYR A 536 18.93 -18.34 11.34
C TYR A 536 17.50 -18.87 11.44
N ASP A 537 17.25 -20.13 11.12
CA ASP A 537 15.95 -20.79 11.31
C ASP A 537 15.58 -20.87 12.81
N LEU A 538 16.57 -21.02 13.71
CA LEU A 538 16.36 -20.95 15.17
C LEU A 538 15.94 -19.56 15.67
N GLN A 539 16.17 -18.51 14.88
CA GLN A 539 15.82 -17.12 15.20
C GLN A 539 14.57 -16.65 14.46
N SER A 540 14.07 -17.45 13.51
CA SER A 540 12.87 -17.15 12.76
C SER A 540 11.63 -17.25 13.66
N THR A 541 10.49 -16.77 13.16
CA THR A 541 9.21 -16.87 13.89
C THR A 541 8.77 -18.32 14.10
N THR A 542 9.20 -19.22 13.23
CA THR A 542 8.79 -20.64 13.21
C THR A 542 10.00 -21.48 12.87
N PHE A 543 10.45 -22.30 13.82
CA PHE A 543 11.56 -23.21 13.58
C PHE A 543 11.11 -24.41 12.73
N ASN A 544 11.49 -24.42 11.45
CA ASN A 544 11.07 -25.44 10.49
C ASN A 544 11.96 -26.69 10.52
N HIS A 545 13.25 -26.50 10.80
CA HIS A 545 14.27 -27.55 10.87
C HIS A 545 14.22 -28.54 9.70
N LYS A 546 14.25 -28.03 8.47
CA LYS A 546 14.22 -28.86 7.26
C LYS A 546 15.50 -29.71 7.19
N PRO A 547 15.39 -31.05 7.32
CA PRO A 547 16.56 -31.92 7.29
C PRO A 547 17.16 -31.99 5.89
N LEU A 548 18.48 -32.24 5.80
CA LEU A 548 19.11 -32.63 4.53
C LEU A 548 18.42 -33.87 3.97
N THR A 549 18.12 -33.88 2.67
CA THR A 549 17.51 -35.04 2.02
C THR A 549 18.44 -36.26 2.09
N LYS A 550 17.89 -37.48 2.09
CA LYS A 550 18.70 -38.72 2.11
C LYS A 550 19.72 -38.78 0.97
N THR A 551 19.40 -38.20 -0.18
CA THR A 551 20.31 -38.10 -1.33
C THR A 551 21.51 -37.20 -1.02
N LEU A 552 21.27 -36.01 -0.45
CA LEU A 552 22.35 -35.11 -0.03
C LEU A 552 23.18 -35.70 1.11
N GLN A 553 22.54 -36.35 2.08
CA GLN A 553 23.26 -37.03 3.17
C GLN A 553 24.23 -38.09 2.64
N LYS A 554 23.82 -38.91 1.66
CA LYS A 554 24.70 -39.91 1.02
C LYS A 554 25.86 -39.28 0.24
N GLY A 555 25.66 -38.10 -0.35
CA GLY A 555 26.71 -37.36 -1.04
C GLY A 555 27.71 -36.69 -0.07
N LEU A 556 27.22 -36.19 1.07
CA LEU A 556 28.00 -35.43 2.04
C LEU A 556 28.72 -36.30 3.09
N PHE A 557 28.21 -37.50 3.40
CA PHE A 557 28.78 -38.36 4.43
C PHE A 557 29.21 -39.71 3.84
N LYS A 558 30.48 -40.07 4.04
CA LYS A 558 31.04 -41.35 3.58
C LYS A 558 30.77 -42.49 4.56
N THR A 559 30.54 -42.17 5.83
CA THR A 559 30.27 -43.15 6.89
C THR A 559 29.12 -42.68 7.77
N GLU A 560 28.39 -43.63 8.35
CA GLU A 560 27.32 -43.33 9.33
C GLU A 560 27.87 -42.59 10.55
N GLN A 561 29.13 -42.85 10.94
CA GLN A 561 29.79 -42.12 12.01
C GLN A 561 29.91 -40.62 11.71
N GLN A 562 30.23 -40.23 10.45
CA GLN A 562 30.33 -38.81 10.09
C GLN A 562 28.97 -38.11 10.15
N LEU A 563 27.88 -38.83 9.79
CA LEU A 563 26.52 -38.32 9.94
C LEU A 563 26.18 -38.13 11.42
N SER A 564 26.45 -39.14 12.26
CA SER A 564 26.21 -39.05 13.71
C SER A 564 27.04 -37.95 14.38
N ASP A 565 28.31 -37.79 13.99
CA ASP A 565 29.17 -36.70 14.49
C ASP A 565 28.59 -35.32 14.09
N PHE A 566 28.05 -35.19 12.88
CA PHE A 566 27.41 -33.95 12.43
C PHE A 566 26.08 -33.66 13.14
N GLU A 567 25.25 -34.68 13.36
CA GLU A 567 24.03 -34.57 14.16
C GLU A 567 24.33 -34.11 15.58
N ALA A 568 25.45 -34.56 16.17
CA ALA A 568 25.90 -34.09 17.47
C ALA A 568 26.29 -32.59 17.45
N ILE A 569 26.91 -32.12 16.36
CA ILE A 569 27.20 -30.68 16.17
C ILE A 569 25.90 -29.88 16.07
N ILE A 570 24.91 -30.37 15.31
CA ILE A 570 23.59 -29.71 15.21
C ILE A 570 22.90 -29.67 16.56
N ALA A 571 22.89 -30.78 17.31
CA ALA A 571 22.29 -30.82 18.64
C ALA A 571 22.96 -29.83 19.61
N ALA A 572 24.29 -29.68 19.52
CA ALA A 572 25.03 -28.67 20.27
C ALA A 572 24.65 -27.25 19.84
N LEU A 573 24.53 -26.97 18.54
CA LEU A 573 24.10 -25.66 18.02
C LEU A 573 22.69 -25.29 18.52
N ILE A 574 21.73 -26.22 18.45
CA ILE A 574 20.35 -25.97 18.92
C ILE A 574 20.33 -25.64 20.41
N LYS A 575 21.17 -26.32 21.21
CA LYS A 575 21.25 -26.14 22.66
C LYS A 575 22.00 -24.87 23.07
N GLU A 576 23.17 -24.63 22.49
CA GLU A 576 24.11 -23.59 22.91
C GLU A 576 23.94 -22.28 22.12
N LYS A 577 23.33 -22.34 20.93
CA LYS A 577 23.15 -21.22 19.99
C LYS A 577 24.47 -20.53 19.58
N ASP A 578 25.57 -21.26 19.66
CA ASP A 578 26.91 -20.77 19.31
C ASP A 578 27.26 -21.17 17.86
N LEU A 579 27.10 -20.20 16.95
CA LEU A 579 27.39 -20.39 15.53
C LEU A 579 28.88 -20.62 15.26
N GLU A 580 29.76 -19.86 15.91
CA GLU A 580 31.21 -19.93 15.66
C GLU A 580 31.76 -21.30 16.05
N LYS A 581 31.36 -21.81 17.22
CA LYS A 581 31.75 -23.13 17.70
C LYS A 581 31.24 -24.25 16.80
N ALA A 582 30.00 -24.13 16.30
CA ALA A 582 29.44 -25.12 15.38
C ALA A 582 30.19 -25.12 14.04
N VAL A 583 30.44 -23.96 13.45
CA VAL A 583 31.18 -23.82 12.18
C VAL A 583 32.61 -24.35 12.32
N GLN A 584 33.31 -24.05 13.41
CA GLN A 584 34.65 -24.61 13.68
C GLN A 584 34.61 -26.14 13.77
N SER A 585 33.58 -26.71 14.40
CA SER A 585 33.43 -28.17 14.54
C SER A 585 33.22 -28.87 13.19
N VAL A 586 32.57 -28.23 12.21
CA VAL A 586 32.36 -28.80 10.86
C VAL A 586 33.69 -29.10 10.16
N SER A 587 34.67 -28.19 10.24
CA SER A 587 35.99 -28.38 9.63
C SER A 587 36.73 -29.62 10.16
N SER A 588 36.43 -30.04 11.39
CA SER A 588 37.02 -31.24 12.00
C SER A 588 36.44 -32.58 11.50
N LEU A 589 35.27 -32.58 10.83
CA LEU A 589 34.60 -33.80 10.34
C LEU A 589 35.33 -34.47 9.17
N SER A 590 36.15 -33.71 8.45
CA SER A 590 36.92 -34.18 7.30
C SER A 590 38.33 -34.64 7.69
N ALA A 591 38.74 -34.44 8.95
CA ALA A 591 40.04 -34.91 9.44
C ALA A 591 40.05 -36.44 9.59
N PRO A 592 41.10 -37.14 9.11
CA PRO A 592 41.21 -38.58 9.29
C PRO A 592 41.32 -38.92 10.80
N LYS A 593 40.25 -39.45 11.39
CA LYS A 593 40.28 -40.02 12.73
C LYS A 593 41.28 -41.18 12.75
N ARG A 594 42.31 -41.11 13.61
CA ARG A 594 43.27 -42.21 13.80
C ARG A 594 42.50 -43.49 14.14
N LYS A 595 42.73 -44.57 13.40
CA LYS A 595 42.10 -45.87 13.67
C LYS A 595 42.45 -46.29 15.10
N ARG A 596 41.43 -46.41 15.96
CA ARG A 596 41.60 -46.96 17.30
C ARG A 596 41.76 -48.48 17.11
N ILE A 597 42.99 -48.98 17.21
CA ILE A 597 43.25 -50.42 17.20
C ILE A 597 42.64 -50.96 18.50
N GLN A 598 41.51 -51.63 18.40
CA GLN A 598 40.93 -52.37 19.52
C GLN A 598 41.47 -53.80 19.40
N LEU A 599 42.55 -54.07 20.11
CA LEU A 599 43.14 -55.41 20.23
C LEU A 599 42.15 -56.27 21.02
N ASP A 600 41.60 -57.30 20.37
CA ASP A 600 40.75 -58.28 21.02
C ASP A 600 41.59 -59.14 21.97
N SER A 601 41.55 -58.80 23.26
CA SER A 601 42.33 -59.48 24.29
C SER A 601 41.95 -60.95 24.45
N SER A 602 40.70 -61.33 24.13
CA SER A 602 40.26 -62.74 24.15
C SER A 602 40.89 -63.51 23.01
N LEU A 603 40.90 -62.94 21.80
CA LEU A 603 41.48 -63.57 20.61
C LEU A 603 43.01 -63.68 20.74
N ILE A 604 43.65 -62.69 21.35
CA ILE A 604 45.09 -62.74 21.68
C ILE A 604 45.40 -63.85 22.68
N GLN A 605 44.58 -64.01 23.73
CA GLN A 605 44.75 -65.10 24.70
C GLN A 605 44.48 -66.47 24.08
N GLU A 606 43.51 -66.56 23.17
CA GLU A 606 43.18 -67.81 22.49
C GLU A 606 44.28 -68.24 21.51
N VAL A 607 44.84 -67.30 20.75
CA VAL A 607 46.02 -67.51 19.88
C VAL A 607 47.26 -67.86 20.73
N GLN A 608 47.50 -67.17 21.85
CA GLN A 608 48.58 -67.53 22.78
C GLN A 608 48.41 -68.93 23.36
N LYS A 609 47.18 -69.37 23.62
CA LYS A 609 46.88 -70.71 24.15
C LYS A 609 46.99 -71.78 23.07
N GLN A 610 46.53 -71.51 21.85
CA GLN A 610 46.63 -72.41 20.70
C GLN A 610 48.07 -72.62 20.22
N HIS A 611 48.93 -71.61 20.35
CA HIS A 611 50.34 -71.70 19.98
C HIS A 611 51.28 -71.86 21.19
N SER A 612 50.77 -72.05 22.41
CA SER A 612 51.60 -72.22 23.61
C SER A 612 52.58 -73.39 23.48
N SER A 613 52.11 -74.52 22.95
CA SER A 613 52.93 -75.69 22.65
C SER A 613 53.89 -75.47 21.48
N THR A 614 53.54 -74.62 20.52
CA THR A 614 54.39 -74.28 19.37
C THR A 614 55.50 -73.30 19.75
N VAL A 615 55.24 -72.38 20.68
CA VAL A 615 56.20 -71.40 21.20
C VAL A 615 57.20 -72.06 22.16
N GLU A 616 56.77 -73.06 22.93
CA GLU A 616 57.69 -73.93 23.70
C GLU A 616 58.58 -74.76 22.76
N LEU A 617 58.03 -75.35 21.70
CA LEU A 617 58.80 -76.11 20.71
C LEU A 617 59.76 -75.23 19.90
N LEU A 618 59.37 -73.98 19.56
CA LEU A 618 60.25 -73.03 18.87
C LEU A 618 61.39 -72.55 19.76
N ASN A 619 61.15 -72.31 21.06
CA ASN A 619 62.20 -71.93 22.00
C ASN A 619 63.20 -73.08 22.25
N GLU A 620 62.75 -74.33 22.16
CA GLU A 620 63.61 -75.52 22.25
C GLU A 620 64.42 -75.75 20.97
N VAL A 621 63.90 -75.37 19.80
CA VAL A 621 64.57 -75.53 18.50
C VAL A 621 65.48 -74.34 18.13
N LEU A 622 65.33 -73.18 18.76
CA LEU A 622 66.12 -71.97 18.47
C LEU A 622 67.44 -71.83 19.28
N GLN A 623 67.82 -72.85 20.06
CA GLN A 623 69.20 -72.99 20.54
C GLN A 623 69.93 -74.02 19.67
N ASP A 624 70.23 -73.64 18.43
CA ASP A 624 71.48 -73.97 17.71
C ASP A 624 71.38 -73.58 16.22
N GLU A 625 72.44 -72.91 15.78
CA GLU A 625 72.89 -72.68 14.39
C GLU A 625 72.24 -71.58 13.50
N GLU A 626 73.11 -71.07 12.62
CA GLU A 626 73.14 -69.79 11.92
C GLU A 626 72.17 -69.63 10.72
N ASP A 627 71.93 -68.36 10.36
CA ASP A 627 71.33 -67.72 9.16
C ASP A 627 70.98 -68.58 7.92
N PRO A 628 69.82 -68.33 7.25
CA PRO A 628 69.86 -67.39 6.11
C PRO A 628 68.56 -66.59 5.80
N THR A 629 68.80 -65.53 5.02
CA THR A 629 67.87 -64.68 4.23
C THR A 629 66.66 -65.38 3.60
N PHE A 630 65.48 -64.73 3.67
CA PHE A 630 64.38 -64.93 2.73
C PHE A 630 63.80 -63.62 2.19
N GLN A 631 63.70 -63.58 0.86
CA GLN A 631 62.97 -62.61 0.05
C GLN A 631 61.46 -62.83 0.24
N THR A 632 60.66 -61.77 0.15
CA THR A 632 59.20 -61.90 -0.01
C THR A 632 58.77 -61.17 -1.26
N GLU A 633 58.21 -61.96 -2.17
CA GLU A 633 57.67 -61.58 -3.45
C GLU A 633 56.41 -60.72 -3.30
N ASN A 634 56.28 -59.78 -4.24
CA ASN A 634 55.06 -59.05 -4.55
C ASN A 634 53.94 -60.04 -4.92
N LEU A 635 52.81 -59.96 -4.21
CA LEU A 635 51.52 -60.45 -4.69
C LEU A 635 50.54 -59.28 -4.65
N GLY A 636 50.16 -58.84 -5.85
CA GLY A 636 49.34 -57.67 -6.08
C GLY A 636 47.90 -57.83 -5.61
N SER A 637 47.31 -56.70 -5.24
CA SER A 637 45.86 -56.53 -5.24
C SER A 637 45.50 -55.72 -6.49
N GLY A 638 44.91 -56.41 -7.46
CA GLY A 638 44.37 -55.81 -8.67
C GLY A 638 43.34 -54.73 -8.34
N GLN A 639 43.39 -53.66 -9.13
CA GLN A 639 42.25 -52.82 -9.38
C GLN A 639 41.22 -53.66 -10.14
N GLU A 640 40.07 -53.91 -9.52
CA GLU A 640 38.87 -54.22 -10.28
C GLU A 640 37.93 -53.01 -10.16
N GLU A 641 37.92 -52.23 -11.25
CA GLU A 641 36.77 -51.43 -11.66
C GLU A 641 35.55 -52.35 -11.71
N ILE A 642 34.55 -52.05 -10.87
CA ILE A 642 33.21 -52.60 -11.05
C ILE A 642 32.39 -51.51 -11.72
N SER A 643 32.27 -51.63 -13.04
CA SER A 643 31.25 -50.98 -13.86
C SER A 643 29.87 -51.50 -13.45
N PHE A 644 28.90 -50.59 -13.36
CA PHE A 644 27.48 -50.95 -13.36
C PHE A 644 26.85 -50.37 -14.62
N GLU A 645 26.79 -51.18 -15.68
CA GLU A 645 25.81 -51.02 -16.75
C GLU A 645 24.43 -51.31 -16.16
N ARG A 646 23.60 -50.27 -16.01
CA ARG A 646 22.15 -50.47 -15.90
C ARG A 646 21.59 -50.63 -17.31
N MET A 647 21.18 -51.86 -17.61
CA MET A 647 20.26 -52.16 -18.69
C MET A 647 19.01 -51.27 -18.55
N ALA A 648 18.86 -50.33 -19.48
CA ALA A 648 17.60 -49.67 -19.72
C ALA A 648 16.60 -50.72 -20.25
N PRO A 649 15.39 -50.84 -19.69
CA PRO A 649 14.28 -51.35 -20.46
C PRO A 649 13.96 -50.29 -21.52
N GLN A 650 14.23 -50.62 -22.79
CA GLN A 650 13.53 -49.95 -23.88
C GLN A 650 12.07 -50.39 -23.82
N GLU A 651 11.23 -49.54 -23.23
CA GLU A 651 9.81 -49.53 -23.54
C GLU A 651 9.51 -48.32 -24.42
N LYS A 652 8.71 -48.61 -25.45
CA LYS A 652 8.40 -47.73 -26.57
C LYS A 652 7.93 -46.37 -26.09
N ALA A 653 8.58 -45.32 -26.61
CA ALA A 653 8.15 -43.94 -26.47
C ALA A 653 6.67 -43.80 -26.88
N LYS A 654 5.79 -43.70 -25.87
CA LYS A 654 4.58 -42.88 -26.01
C LYS A 654 5.06 -41.45 -25.88
N GLU A 655 4.82 -40.64 -26.89
CA GLU A 655 5.05 -39.19 -26.81
C GLU A 655 4.37 -38.66 -25.55
N SER A 656 5.17 -38.15 -24.61
CA SER A 656 4.64 -37.51 -23.40
C SER A 656 3.98 -36.19 -23.80
N LEU A 657 2.71 -36.04 -23.45
CA LEU A 657 1.91 -34.82 -23.63
C LEU A 657 2.49 -33.61 -22.86
N PHE A 658 3.29 -33.87 -21.82
CA PHE A 658 3.77 -32.87 -20.87
C PHE A 658 5.19 -32.39 -21.17
N LEU A 659 5.52 -31.15 -20.76
CA LEU A 659 6.85 -30.55 -20.93
C LEU A 659 7.96 -31.46 -20.36
N GLU A 660 9.09 -31.57 -21.06
CA GLU A 660 10.23 -32.41 -20.63
C GLU A 660 10.90 -31.90 -19.34
N THR A 661 10.66 -30.64 -18.97
CA THR A 661 11.13 -30.05 -17.71
C THR A 661 10.36 -30.56 -16.49
N LEU A 662 9.12 -31.02 -16.69
CA LEU A 662 8.31 -31.64 -15.63
C LEU A 662 8.75 -33.10 -15.52
N ALA A 663 9.61 -33.40 -14.55
CA ALA A 663 10.13 -34.75 -14.29
C ALA A 663 9.06 -35.67 -13.67
N LEU A 664 7.90 -35.81 -14.32
CA LEU A 664 6.77 -36.61 -13.89
C LEU A 664 7.04 -38.10 -14.08
N SER A 665 6.67 -38.90 -13.08
CA SER A 665 6.61 -40.36 -13.22
C SER A 665 5.41 -40.80 -14.07
N GLU A 666 5.44 -42.02 -14.59
CA GLU A 666 4.35 -42.58 -15.41
C GLU A 666 2.99 -42.57 -14.67
N THR A 667 3.00 -42.87 -13.37
CA THR A 667 1.80 -42.82 -12.52
C THR A 667 1.25 -41.41 -12.35
N GLN A 668 2.13 -40.40 -12.23
CA GLN A 668 1.73 -38.99 -12.11
C GLN A 668 1.15 -38.47 -13.42
N GLY A 669 1.82 -38.74 -14.55
CA GLY A 669 1.32 -38.41 -15.88
C GLY A 669 -0.01 -39.11 -16.19
N GLY A 670 -0.18 -40.35 -15.72
CA GLY A 670 -1.43 -41.10 -15.84
C GLY A 670 -2.59 -40.46 -15.06
N LEU A 671 -2.35 -39.94 -13.85
CA LEU A 671 -3.38 -39.23 -13.08
C LEU A 671 -3.77 -37.91 -13.77
N LEU A 672 -2.80 -37.16 -14.29
CA LEU A 672 -3.08 -35.91 -15.02
C LEU A 672 -3.86 -36.15 -16.31
N GLN A 673 -3.61 -37.26 -17.02
CA GLN A 673 -4.45 -37.67 -18.15
C GLN A 673 -5.86 -38.07 -17.72
N LEU A 674 -6.02 -38.66 -16.54
CA LEU A 674 -7.34 -38.95 -16.00
C LEU A 674 -8.13 -37.65 -15.78
N PHE A 675 -7.48 -36.57 -15.32
CA PHE A 675 -8.12 -35.26 -15.17
C PHE A 675 -8.54 -34.68 -16.53
N LEU A 676 -7.69 -34.80 -17.54
CA LEU A 676 -8.01 -34.35 -18.91
C LEU A 676 -9.22 -35.09 -19.50
N ASN A 677 -9.38 -36.38 -19.19
CA ASN A 677 -10.49 -37.19 -19.69
C ASN A 677 -11.80 -37.01 -18.91
N SER A 678 -11.75 -36.37 -17.75
CA SER A 678 -12.89 -36.15 -16.84
C SER A 678 -13.21 -34.66 -16.65
N ASP A 679 -13.02 -33.83 -17.68
CA ASP A 679 -13.30 -32.39 -17.65
C ASP A 679 -12.62 -31.65 -16.47
N PHE A 680 -11.39 -32.05 -16.14
CA PHE A 680 -10.58 -31.51 -15.02
C PHE A 680 -11.19 -31.66 -13.63
N SER A 681 -12.17 -32.56 -13.46
CA SER A 681 -12.77 -32.88 -12.15
C SER A 681 -12.93 -34.39 -11.98
N ILE A 682 -12.42 -34.94 -10.88
CA ILE A 682 -12.49 -36.39 -10.58
C ILE A 682 -12.99 -36.56 -9.14
N SER A 683 -13.83 -37.56 -8.90
CA SER A 683 -14.28 -37.87 -7.54
C SER A 683 -13.12 -38.40 -6.67
N SER A 684 -13.20 -38.15 -5.36
CA SER A 684 -12.18 -38.60 -4.39
C SER A 684 -12.00 -40.13 -4.39
N ASP A 685 -13.08 -40.88 -4.63
CA ASP A 685 -13.09 -42.35 -4.72
C ASP A 685 -12.36 -42.88 -5.97
N GLU A 686 -12.48 -42.16 -7.10
CA GLU A 686 -11.79 -42.51 -8.35
C GLU A 686 -10.29 -42.23 -8.25
N VAL A 687 -9.89 -41.11 -7.64
CA VAL A 687 -8.47 -40.82 -7.39
C VAL A 687 -7.88 -41.82 -6.39
N GLU A 688 -8.63 -42.21 -5.35
CA GLU A 688 -8.20 -43.23 -4.40
C GLU A 688 -8.04 -44.60 -5.06
N SER A 689 -8.98 -44.97 -5.94
CA SER A 689 -8.91 -46.22 -6.71
C SER A 689 -7.71 -46.23 -7.66
N PHE A 690 -7.45 -45.11 -8.35
CA PHE A 690 -6.30 -44.96 -9.24
C PHE A 690 -4.98 -45.06 -8.47
N ALA A 691 -4.85 -44.35 -7.34
CA ALA A 691 -3.65 -44.36 -6.51
C ALA A 691 -3.37 -45.77 -5.96
N ARG A 692 -4.40 -46.48 -5.46
CA ARG A 692 -4.27 -47.86 -4.96
C ARG A 692 -3.85 -48.84 -6.04
N GLN A 693 -4.41 -48.74 -7.25
CA GLN A 693 -4.02 -49.60 -8.38
C GLN A 693 -2.56 -49.40 -8.80
N ASN A 694 -2.00 -48.22 -8.54
CA ASN A 694 -0.60 -47.88 -8.83
C ASN A 694 0.30 -47.90 -7.57
N GLY A 695 -0.13 -48.56 -6.49
CA GLY A 695 0.69 -48.77 -5.29
C GLY A 695 1.04 -47.52 -4.49
N SER A 696 0.28 -46.43 -4.64
CA SER A 696 0.51 -45.15 -3.96
C SER A 696 -0.68 -44.74 -3.08
N MET A 697 -0.44 -43.92 -2.06
CA MET A 697 -1.52 -43.30 -1.29
C MET A 697 -2.04 -42.05 -2.02
N ARG A 698 -3.36 -41.82 -1.99
CA ARG A 698 -4.03 -40.69 -2.67
C ARG A 698 -3.34 -39.36 -2.40
N ASN A 699 -3.24 -38.98 -1.13
CA ASN A 699 -2.68 -37.68 -0.74
C ASN A 699 -1.20 -37.57 -1.14
N GLN A 700 -0.41 -38.64 -0.95
CA GLN A 700 1.00 -38.65 -1.35
C GLN A 700 1.18 -38.46 -2.87
N LEU A 701 0.30 -39.05 -3.68
CA LEU A 701 0.35 -38.91 -5.13
C LEU A 701 -0.02 -37.48 -5.55
N ILE A 702 -1.09 -36.91 -4.98
CA ILE A 702 -1.51 -35.52 -5.25
C ILE A 702 -0.44 -34.53 -4.81
N ASP A 703 0.06 -34.65 -3.58
CA ASP A 703 1.09 -33.77 -3.03
C ASP A 703 2.36 -33.83 -3.88
N SER A 704 2.75 -35.02 -4.35
CA SER A 704 3.92 -35.17 -5.22
C SER A 704 3.76 -34.50 -6.59
N ILE A 705 2.53 -34.44 -7.13
CA ILE A 705 2.24 -33.76 -8.39
C ILE A 705 2.22 -32.25 -8.16
N ASN A 706 1.54 -31.81 -7.11
CA ASN A 706 1.48 -30.40 -6.74
C ASN A 706 2.88 -29.84 -6.50
N GLU A 707 3.75 -30.53 -5.75
CA GLU A 707 5.15 -30.10 -5.54
C GLU A 707 5.92 -29.93 -6.86
N ILE A 708 5.80 -30.87 -7.80
CA ILE A 708 6.49 -30.78 -9.11
C ILE A 708 5.93 -29.64 -9.96
N CYS A 709 4.63 -29.44 -9.94
CA CYS A 709 3.96 -28.42 -10.76
C CYS A 709 3.98 -27.02 -10.13
N TYR A 710 4.16 -26.93 -8.81
CA TYR A 710 4.21 -25.66 -8.07
C TYR A 710 5.34 -24.77 -8.57
N ASP A 711 6.51 -25.35 -8.85
CA ASP A 711 7.67 -24.64 -9.40
C ASP A 711 7.38 -23.97 -10.76
N HIS A 712 6.39 -24.47 -11.51
CA HIS A 712 6.01 -23.97 -12.82
C HIS A 712 4.79 -23.04 -12.79
N LEU A 713 3.87 -23.24 -11.83
CA LEU A 713 2.58 -22.56 -11.79
C LEU A 713 2.48 -21.50 -10.70
N ASP A 714 3.37 -21.52 -9.70
CA ASP A 714 3.29 -20.72 -8.47
C ASP A 714 1.96 -20.92 -7.71
N ASP A 715 1.31 -22.07 -7.95
CA ASP A 715 0.04 -22.49 -7.37
C ASP A 715 -0.05 -24.02 -7.36
N VAL A 716 -0.94 -24.57 -6.53
CA VAL A 716 -1.25 -26.01 -6.55
C VAL A 716 -2.04 -26.34 -7.81
N LEU A 717 -1.63 -27.41 -8.50
CA LEU A 717 -2.31 -27.81 -9.74
C LEU A 717 -3.65 -28.47 -9.45
N ILE A 718 -3.68 -29.36 -8.44
CA ILE A 718 -4.83 -30.15 -8.04
C ILE A 718 -5.31 -29.64 -6.68
N GLU A 719 -6.53 -29.12 -6.65
CA GLU A 719 -7.22 -28.67 -5.45
C GLU A 719 -8.28 -29.69 -4.99
N GLU A 720 -8.51 -29.77 -3.68
CA GLU A 720 -9.61 -30.53 -3.11
C GLU A 720 -10.84 -29.63 -2.94
N ASP A 721 -11.90 -29.87 -3.71
CA ASP A 721 -13.18 -29.17 -3.62
C ASP A 721 -14.28 -30.15 -3.17
N GLY A 722 -14.48 -30.23 -1.84
CA GLY A 722 -15.50 -31.08 -1.24
C GLY A 722 -15.20 -32.58 -1.38
N GLU A 723 -15.99 -33.28 -2.19
CA GLU A 723 -15.82 -34.73 -2.46
C GLU A 723 -15.09 -35.02 -3.78
N ALA A 724 -14.57 -33.98 -4.44
CA ALA A 724 -13.86 -34.09 -5.71
C ALA A 724 -12.50 -33.38 -5.66
N TYR A 725 -11.61 -33.79 -6.55
CA TYR A 725 -10.40 -33.06 -6.89
C TYR A 725 -10.61 -32.34 -8.22
N THR A 726 -10.09 -31.12 -8.32
CA THR A 726 -10.24 -30.28 -9.52
C THR A 726 -8.91 -29.66 -9.94
N ILE A 727 -8.74 -29.48 -11.25
CA ILE A 727 -7.62 -28.74 -11.83
C ILE A 727 -8.14 -27.49 -12.54
N TYR A 728 -7.51 -26.34 -12.31
CA TYR A 728 -7.80 -25.16 -13.13
C TYR A 728 -7.21 -25.33 -14.53
N GLU A 729 -8.07 -25.33 -15.56
CA GLU A 729 -7.68 -25.63 -16.94
C GLU A 729 -6.54 -24.72 -17.46
N ALA A 730 -6.54 -23.43 -17.10
CA ALA A 730 -5.48 -22.52 -17.54
C ALA A 730 -4.10 -22.84 -16.91
N ASN A 731 -4.09 -23.49 -15.73
CA ASN A 731 -2.87 -23.98 -15.10
C ASN A 731 -2.40 -25.27 -15.80
N PHE A 732 -3.32 -26.17 -16.16
CA PHE A 732 -2.99 -27.39 -16.90
C PHE A 732 -2.40 -27.11 -18.29
N GLN A 733 -2.93 -26.11 -19.01
CA GLN A 733 -2.47 -25.72 -20.35
C GLN A 733 -1.01 -25.22 -20.36
N GLN A 734 -0.48 -24.76 -19.22
CA GLN A 734 0.92 -24.34 -19.10
C GLN A 734 1.89 -25.53 -18.99
N LEU A 735 1.38 -26.75 -18.78
CA LEU A 735 2.17 -27.95 -18.52
C LEU A 735 2.30 -28.89 -19.75
N ILE A 736 1.53 -28.63 -20.82
CA ILE A 736 1.53 -29.43 -22.04
C ILE A 736 2.50 -28.88 -23.10
N LYS A 737 3.05 -29.74 -23.94
CA LYS A 737 3.84 -29.31 -25.12
C LYS A 737 2.88 -28.68 -26.14
N GLN A 738 3.18 -27.46 -26.61
CA GLN A 738 2.43 -26.80 -27.68
C GLN A 738 2.69 -27.42 -29.05
#